data_AF-A0A7C0Z6Z2-F1
#
_entry.id   AF-A0A7C0Z6Z2-F1
#
_cell.length_a   1.000
_cell.length_b   1.000
_cell.length_c   1.000
_cell.angle_alpha   90.00
_cell.angle_beta   90.00
_cell.angle_gamma   90.00
#
_symmetry.space_group_name_H-M   'P 1'
#
loop_
_entity.id
_entity.type
_entity.pdbx_description
1 polymer ?
#
loop_
_entity_poly.entity_id
_entity_poly.type
_entity_poly.pdbx_seq_one_letter_code
_entity_poly.pdbx_strand_id
1 'polypeptide(L)'
;MTAPLLLGLQGLFPGHDLWVDANSDGYPDRIDVRIQTGRRLTDPSVWAGIINLCARLAAQVTALQFPLVVGPQRRTASGCRLCIHSPKSSSGPMAEMRRVDEATVLVTGRNGAAMARLLTALALAVPEAAMPQGWERVVFPAPQSQWQVWGHGGRLLAEGMLAEAALKPQDISDSTPESPLDLIDTDALFFETVAGAPRASALKLTIHIDTPALDGAVGRALAHLAARACLESTDIRLPLAAMDPLPGRGTRIRVIGEAPLPGAPSLQRRGNEIVARGNGRRLAAALESWQRLALPAFGEEGGRMQRQSAKIERTRGLLEASSAEGRLAWQLAASAAGQGPLPPMTGPERRKMRRAVQSLGLALPPASPREALRRRFSWPGEDERLTKLIREVPKGEGPCQGMILVSRPLEVRQALKGQWETILRQKGYAPTLNVLNAYKPGLSWLLEVVAPALAARGGVDRIELAFQPFHPGPGGLEMESRWLQEAFPGPDLVAVRLDLDPAAVTLLQLADLPETYRLRVWKNQRLAEEMTFTPRFSRVAYLPQVLENRWAHPAAAGVLLTGSRGVLLDVDLPTDREVFWRRFQERWLAQLVREMDRRRFALAASGATAFWETLCLELTLPESDVRLGIGRERICPLEAVHEDIYFGLLDFYAAYQQKHGLGEHLHFGPILPKVKCRQGVRPSARLFARAMPCTEEGTVLFPGQPATVWGIDHKVRRVVLFWDAPGIPSDQAEFLAVVARSWGLPLAPAANGFCLTIPMVPSKPVSPEKAAVPEPPDDRRLDLTEVEAWIGRLGKLPH
;
A
#
# COMPACT_ATOMS: atom_id res chain seq x y z
N MET A 1 -42.50 20.91 -17.01
CA MET A 1 -41.27 20.11 -17.20
C MET A 1 -40.24 20.62 -16.21
N THR A 2 -39.88 19.81 -15.21
CA THR A 2 -38.86 20.12 -14.20
C THR A 2 -37.49 20.08 -14.85
N ALA A 3 -36.96 21.24 -15.25
CA ALA A 3 -35.55 21.33 -15.65
C ALA A 3 -34.68 21.12 -14.39
N PRO A 4 -33.74 20.16 -14.36
CA PRO A 4 -32.76 20.09 -13.29
C PRO A 4 -31.96 21.40 -13.28
N LEU A 5 -31.55 21.81 -12.09
CA LEU A 5 -30.81 23.03 -11.88
C LEU A 5 -29.49 22.97 -12.70
N LEU A 6 -29.41 23.73 -13.80
CA LEU A 6 -28.24 23.82 -14.69
C LEU A 6 -27.16 24.72 -14.08
N LEU A 7 -26.70 24.43 -12.87
CA LEU A 7 -25.59 25.16 -12.23
C LEU A 7 -24.39 24.24 -12.01
N GLY A 8 -23.63 23.90 -13.06
CA GLY A 8 -22.37 23.20 -12.88
C GLY A 8 -21.33 24.10 -12.22
N LEU A 9 -20.58 23.55 -11.28
CA LEU A 9 -19.55 24.27 -10.53
C LEU A 9 -18.48 24.85 -11.47
N GLN A 10 -18.08 24.12 -12.51
CA GLN A 10 -17.14 24.60 -13.52
C GLN A 10 -17.64 25.86 -14.24
N GLY A 11 -18.95 25.92 -14.54
CA GLY A 11 -19.57 27.06 -15.22
C GLY A 11 -19.62 28.35 -14.38
N LEU A 12 -19.32 28.28 -13.08
CA LEU A 12 -19.27 29.45 -12.21
C LEU A 12 -18.07 30.36 -12.50
N PHE A 13 -16.98 29.82 -13.05
CA PHE A 13 -15.75 30.55 -13.32
C PHE A 13 -15.30 30.32 -14.78
N PRO A 14 -15.96 30.96 -15.76
CA PRO A 14 -15.59 30.79 -17.17
C PRO A 14 -14.12 31.13 -17.40
N GLY A 15 -13.39 30.24 -18.08
CA GLY A 15 -11.96 30.42 -18.37
C GLY A 15 -11.01 29.94 -17.25
N HIS A 16 -11.54 29.33 -16.20
CA HIS A 16 -10.75 28.74 -15.11
C HIS A 16 -11.10 27.27 -14.91
N ASP A 17 -10.10 26.40 -14.78
CA ASP A 17 -10.29 24.99 -14.46
C ASP A 17 -10.33 24.78 -12.96
N LEU A 18 -11.51 24.44 -12.42
CA LEU A 18 -11.66 24.21 -10.98
C LEU A 18 -10.98 22.92 -10.51
N TRP A 19 -10.95 21.92 -11.38
CA TRP A 19 -10.34 20.62 -11.16
C TRP A 19 -9.13 20.53 -12.07
N VAL A 20 -7.95 20.69 -11.48
CA VAL A 20 -6.69 20.66 -12.21
C VAL A 20 -6.08 19.28 -12.02
N ASP A 21 -5.72 18.67 -13.14
CA ASP A 21 -4.87 17.49 -13.22
C ASP A 21 -3.43 17.97 -13.48
N ALA A 22 -2.64 18.10 -12.41
CA ALA A 22 -1.30 18.66 -12.47
C ALA A 22 -0.24 17.65 -12.98
N ASN A 23 -0.50 16.34 -12.85
CA ASN A 23 0.40 15.28 -13.29
C ASN A 23 0.00 14.64 -14.64
N SER A 24 -1.14 15.07 -15.21
CA SER A 24 -1.68 14.61 -16.49
C SER A 24 -2.00 13.11 -16.53
N ASP A 25 -2.42 12.53 -15.40
CA ASP A 25 -2.79 11.11 -15.29
C ASP A 25 -4.27 10.83 -15.65
N GLY A 26 -5.04 11.87 -15.94
CA GLY A 26 -6.47 11.81 -16.26
C GLY A 26 -7.39 11.97 -15.06
N TYR A 27 -6.87 12.14 -13.85
CA TYR A 27 -7.62 12.37 -12.62
C TYR A 27 -7.22 13.70 -11.98
N PRO A 28 -8.17 14.59 -11.64
CA PRO A 28 -7.84 15.83 -10.96
C PRO A 28 -7.20 15.59 -9.59
N ASP A 29 -6.02 16.18 -9.36
CA ASP A 29 -5.26 16.09 -8.12
C ASP A 29 -5.24 17.42 -7.34
N ARG A 30 -5.88 18.47 -7.88
CA ARG A 30 -5.95 19.79 -7.26
C ARG A 30 -7.27 20.51 -7.52
N ILE A 31 -7.75 21.21 -6.49
CA ILE A 31 -8.90 22.13 -6.58
C ILE A 31 -8.41 23.59 -6.62
N ASP A 32 -8.75 24.33 -7.68
CA ASP A 32 -8.42 25.77 -7.84
C ASP A 32 -9.59 26.70 -7.48
N VAL A 33 -10.28 26.42 -6.36
CA VAL A 33 -11.27 27.31 -5.76
C VAL A 33 -11.17 27.33 -4.25
N ARG A 34 -11.30 28.53 -3.66
CA ARG A 34 -11.42 28.72 -2.21
C ARG A 34 -12.79 29.25 -1.82
N ILE A 35 -13.36 28.67 -0.75
CA ILE A 35 -14.59 29.19 -0.15
C ILE A 35 -14.22 30.17 0.96
N GLN A 36 -14.58 31.44 0.77
CA GLN A 36 -14.29 32.51 1.71
C GLN A 36 -15.55 32.90 2.49
N THR A 37 -15.52 32.78 3.82
CA THR A 37 -16.67 33.13 4.67
C THR A 37 -16.55 34.53 5.30
N GLY A 38 -17.68 35.20 5.45
CA GLY A 38 -17.76 36.51 6.11
C GLY A 38 -17.40 36.48 7.60
N ARG A 39 -16.90 37.61 8.15
CA ARG A 39 -16.47 37.76 9.57
C ARG A 39 -17.52 37.37 10.60
N ARG A 40 -18.81 37.48 10.26
CA ARG A 40 -19.94 37.30 11.18
C ARG A 40 -20.85 36.15 10.76
N LEU A 41 -20.35 35.20 9.98
CA LEU A 41 -21.19 34.08 9.54
C LEU A 41 -21.37 33.07 10.68
N THR A 42 -22.53 33.15 11.34
CA THR A 42 -22.93 32.25 12.44
C THR A 42 -24.19 31.46 12.15
N ASP A 43 -24.83 31.70 10.99
CA ASP A 43 -26.06 31.03 10.60
C ASP A 43 -25.77 29.53 10.34
N PRO A 44 -26.39 28.63 11.11
CA PRO A 44 -26.04 27.21 11.05
C PRO A 44 -26.59 26.52 9.79
N SER A 45 -27.68 27.04 9.18
CA SER A 45 -28.18 26.55 7.90
C SER A 45 -27.20 26.84 6.78
N VAL A 46 -26.64 28.06 6.73
CA VAL A 46 -25.61 28.41 5.73
C VAL A 46 -24.38 27.52 5.88
N TRP A 47 -23.95 27.22 7.11
CA TRP A 47 -22.83 26.31 7.36
C TRP A 47 -23.10 24.88 6.90
N ALA A 48 -24.32 24.35 7.07
CA ALA A 48 -24.70 23.06 6.51
C ALA A 48 -24.53 23.03 4.98
N GLY A 49 -24.98 24.08 4.28
CA GLY A 49 -24.77 24.23 2.84
C GLY A 49 -23.29 24.29 2.44
N ILE A 50 -22.46 24.99 3.20
CA ILE A 50 -20.99 25.05 2.98
C ILE A 50 -20.36 23.67 3.13
N ILE A 51 -20.73 22.92 4.17
CA ILE A 51 -20.19 21.57 4.42
C ILE A 51 -20.54 20.62 3.27
N ASN A 52 -21.78 20.64 2.80
CA ASN A 52 -22.23 19.84 1.64
C ASN A 52 -21.45 20.19 0.37
N LEU A 53 -21.22 21.48 0.12
CA LEU A 53 -20.44 21.92 -1.04
C LEU A 53 -18.97 21.51 -0.95
N CYS A 54 -18.35 21.61 0.24
CA CYS A 54 -16.98 21.14 0.45
C CYS A 54 -16.83 19.64 0.19
N ALA A 55 -17.79 18.83 0.65
CA ALA A 55 -17.81 17.40 0.40
C ALA A 55 -17.90 17.09 -1.10
N ARG A 56 -18.77 17.78 -1.84
CA ARG A 56 -18.86 17.64 -3.30
C ARG A 56 -17.55 17.97 -4.00
N LEU A 57 -16.92 19.08 -3.63
CA LEU A 57 -15.66 19.50 -4.23
C LEU A 57 -14.55 18.47 -3.99
N ALA A 58 -14.49 17.93 -2.76
CA ALA A 58 -13.49 16.94 -2.39
C ALA A 58 -13.67 15.57 -3.06
N ALA A 59 -14.90 15.15 -3.34
CA ALA A 59 -15.19 13.87 -3.98
C ALA A 59 -14.82 13.81 -5.49
N GLN A 60 -14.31 14.91 -6.05
CA GLN A 60 -13.94 15.02 -7.47
C GLN A 60 -12.42 15.06 -7.68
N VAL A 61 -11.64 14.87 -6.62
CA VAL A 61 -10.18 14.92 -6.66
C VAL A 61 -9.54 13.79 -5.87
N THR A 62 -8.32 13.43 -6.25
CA THR A 62 -7.49 12.43 -5.53
C THR A 62 -6.67 13.06 -4.39
N ALA A 63 -6.43 14.38 -4.44
CA ALA A 63 -5.73 15.12 -3.40
C ALA A 63 -6.27 16.55 -3.23
N LEU A 64 -6.04 17.15 -2.07
CA LEU A 64 -6.65 18.43 -1.70
C LEU A 64 -5.72 19.29 -0.84
N GLN A 65 -5.55 20.55 -1.25
CA GLN A 65 -4.82 21.54 -0.46
C GLN A 65 -5.74 22.19 0.57
N PHE A 66 -5.37 22.05 1.85
CA PHE A 66 -6.07 22.72 2.95
C PHE A 66 -5.40 24.06 3.29
N PRO A 67 -6.15 25.08 3.75
CA PRO A 67 -7.60 25.06 4.02
C PRO A 67 -8.46 25.39 2.77
N LEU A 68 -9.46 24.55 2.48
CA LEU A 68 -10.45 24.78 1.41
C LEU A 68 -11.41 25.94 1.75
N VAL A 69 -11.89 25.95 3.00
CA VAL A 69 -12.68 27.05 3.58
C VAL A 69 -11.79 27.98 4.40
N VAL A 70 -11.75 29.25 4.03
CA VAL A 70 -10.97 30.28 4.72
C VAL A 70 -11.87 31.32 5.38
N GLY A 71 -11.35 31.90 6.47
CA GLY A 71 -11.94 33.10 7.04
C GLY A 71 -11.72 34.34 6.16
N PRO A 72 -12.18 35.50 6.62
CA PRO A 72 -12.09 36.75 5.88
C PRO A 72 -10.66 37.29 5.89
N GLN A 73 -9.89 36.94 4.85
CA GLN A 73 -8.55 37.46 4.60
C GLN A 73 -8.55 38.58 3.54
N ARG A 74 -7.49 39.40 3.51
CA ARG A 74 -7.20 40.30 2.38
C ARG A 74 -6.84 39.44 1.15
N ARG A 75 -7.21 39.91 -0.05
CA ARG A 75 -6.96 39.26 -1.37
C ARG A 75 -5.67 38.43 -1.35
N THR A 76 -5.79 37.11 -1.46
CA THR A 76 -4.68 36.25 -1.86
C THR A 76 -4.52 36.34 -3.38
N ALA A 77 -3.29 36.19 -3.88
CA ALA A 77 -2.91 36.61 -5.23
C ALA A 77 -3.27 35.65 -6.38
N SER A 78 -3.84 34.46 -6.14
CA SER A 78 -4.22 33.51 -7.21
C SER A 78 -5.40 32.60 -6.83
N GLY A 79 -6.18 32.18 -7.84
CA GLY A 79 -7.26 31.17 -7.76
C GLY A 79 -8.70 31.71 -7.72
N CYS A 80 -9.68 30.87 -8.09
CA CYS A 80 -11.11 31.20 -8.05
C CYS A 80 -11.63 31.30 -6.60
N ARG A 81 -12.64 32.15 -6.38
CA ARG A 81 -13.17 32.44 -5.03
C ARG A 81 -14.68 32.45 -4.99
N LEU A 82 -15.22 31.65 -4.07
CA LEU A 82 -16.64 31.68 -3.71
C LEU A 82 -16.79 32.36 -2.33
N CYS A 83 -17.22 33.61 -2.35
CA CYS A 83 -17.41 34.43 -1.15
C CYS A 83 -18.83 34.25 -0.60
N ILE A 84 -18.98 33.82 0.65
CA ILE A 84 -20.28 33.57 1.30
C ILE A 84 -20.42 34.50 2.52
N HIS A 85 -21.42 35.37 2.49
CA HIS A 85 -21.69 36.32 3.58
C HIS A 85 -22.81 35.85 4.52
N SER A 86 -22.91 36.50 5.68
CA SER A 86 -24.04 36.31 6.59
C SER A 86 -25.36 36.77 5.96
N PRO A 87 -26.49 36.14 6.31
CA PRO A 87 -27.81 36.66 5.97
C PRO A 87 -27.97 38.11 6.46
N LYS A 88 -28.53 38.99 5.61
CA LYS A 88 -28.78 40.42 5.91
C LYS A 88 -30.25 40.65 6.29
N SER A 89 -30.53 41.64 7.13
CA SER A 89 -31.85 41.77 7.78
C SER A 89 -32.92 42.56 7.02
N SER A 90 -32.63 43.37 5.97
CA SER A 90 -33.62 44.39 5.54
C SER A 90 -33.83 44.67 4.05
N SER A 91 -33.06 44.15 3.09
CA SER A 91 -33.37 44.31 1.65
C SER A 91 -32.67 43.28 0.75
N GLY A 92 -33.31 42.90 -0.37
CA GLY A 92 -32.77 41.97 -1.37
C GLY A 92 -33.49 40.62 -1.48
N PRO A 93 -33.02 39.73 -2.37
CA PRO A 93 -33.62 38.40 -2.58
C PRO A 93 -33.41 37.45 -1.39
N MET A 94 -34.17 36.34 -1.35
CA MET A 94 -34.03 35.34 -0.27
C MET A 94 -32.62 34.74 -0.25
N ALA A 95 -32.12 34.38 -1.43
CA ALA A 95 -30.73 34.06 -1.71
C ALA A 95 -30.34 34.54 -3.11
N GLU A 96 -29.09 34.95 -3.28
CA GLU A 96 -28.51 35.38 -4.55
C GLU A 96 -27.04 34.97 -4.62
N MET A 97 -26.67 34.41 -5.77
CA MET A 97 -25.29 34.19 -6.19
C MET A 97 -25.00 35.13 -7.36
N ARG A 98 -24.02 36.03 -7.21
CA ARG A 98 -23.68 37.05 -8.19
C ARG A 98 -22.21 36.99 -8.54
N ARG A 99 -21.90 36.99 -9.84
CA ARG A 99 -20.53 37.11 -10.33
C ARG A 99 -20.04 38.55 -10.13
N VAL A 100 -18.89 38.71 -9.47
CA VAL A 100 -18.27 40.02 -9.20
C VAL A 100 -17.21 40.32 -10.26
N ASP A 101 -16.41 39.32 -10.59
CA ASP A 101 -15.41 39.30 -11.66
C ASP A 101 -15.25 37.84 -12.15
N GLU A 102 -14.35 37.59 -13.12
CA GLU A 102 -14.14 36.27 -13.74
C GLU A 102 -13.73 35.18 -12.73
N ALA A 103 -13.02 35.57 -11.66
CA ALA A 103 -12.50 34.65 -10.64
C ALA A 103 -13.26 34.73 -9.31
N THR A 104 -14.31 35.55 -9.19
CA THR A 104 -14.97 35.83 -7.91
C THR A 104 -16.49 35.79 -8.02
N VAL A 105 -17.10 34.88 -7.27
CA VAL A 105 -18.56 34.75 -7.13
C VAL A 105 -18.95 35.04 -5.68
N LEU A 106 -20.02 35.81 -5.50
CA LEU A 106 -20.54 36.24 -4.20
C LEU A 106 -21.91 35.64 -3.93
N VAL A 107 -22.07 34.95 -2.80
CA VAL A 107 -23.33 34.42 -2.28
C VAL A 107 -23.81 35.25 -1.09
N THR A 108 -25.01 35.80 -1.21
CA THR A 108 -25.68 36.61 -0.18
C THR A 108 -27.17 36.28 -0.12
N GLY A 109 -27.87 36.80 0.87
CA GLY A 109 -29.32 36.62 0.99
C GLY A 109 -29.86 37.25 2.27
N ARG A 110 -31.18 37.28 2.42
CA ARG A 110 -31.84 37.68 3.67
C ARG A 110 -32.33 36.51 4.52
N ASN A 111 -32.23 35.28 4.01
CA ASN A 111 -32.66 34.07 4.72
C ASN A 111 -31.60 32.96 4.62
N GLY A 112 -31.14 32.46 5.77
CA GLY A 112 -30.10 31.43 5.85
C GLY A 112 -30.49 30.09 5.22
N ALA A 113 -31.74 29.66 5.39
CA ALA A 113 -32.24 28.41 4.79
C ALA A 113 -32.31 28.49 3.26
N ALA A 114 -32.71 29.63 2.69
CA ALA A 114 -32.68 29.84 1.25
C ALA A 114 -31.25 29.81 0.69
N MET A 115 -30.30 30.43 1.41
CA MET A 115 -28.88 30.37 1.05
C MET A 115 -28.32 28.94 1.15
N ALA A 116 -28.69 28.19 2.19
CA ALA A 116 -28.32 26.79 2.35
C ALA A 116 -28.83 25.93 1.20
N ARG A 117 -30.09 26.12 0.78
CA ARG A 117 -30.69 25.43 -0.37
C ARG A 117 -29.93 25.70 -1.66
N LEU A 118 -29.54 26.95 -1.91
CA LEU A 118 -28.70 27.31 -3.06
C LEU A 118 -27.36 26.56 -3.02
N LEU A 119 -26.67 26.55 -1.88
CA LEU A 119 -25.37 25.89 -1.73
C LEU A 119 -25.48 24.35 -1.86
N THR A 120 -26.49 23.74 -1.26
CA THR A 120 -26.75 22.30 -1.41
C THR A 120 -27.13 21.95 -2.84
N ALA A 121 -27.89 22.80 -3.54
CA ALA A 121 -28.21 22.61 -4.94
C ALA A 121 -26.95 22.65 -5.84
N LEU A 122 -25.99 23.53 -5.53
CA LEU A 122 -24.66 23.53 -6.18
C LEU A 122 -23.88 22.24 -5.88
N ALA A 123 -23.96 21.73 -4.65
CA ALA A 123 -23.31 20.48 -4.27
C ALA A 123 -23.89 19.25 -5.01
N LEU A 124 -25.18 19.29 -5.37
CA LEU A 124 -25.88 18.21 -6.07
C LEU A 124 -25.83 18.34 -7.60
N ALA A 125 -25.34 19.47 -8.12
CA ALA A 125 -25.33 19.72 -9.56
C ALA A 125 -24.35 18.79 -10.30
N VAL A 126 -24.73 18.38 -11.52
CA VAL A 126 -23.85 17.60 -12.41
C VAL A 126 -22.61 18.44 -12.74
N PRO A 127 -21.38 17.89 -12.62
CA PRO A 127 -20.16 18.69 -12.78
C PRO A 127 -20.06 19.34 -14.17
N GLU A 128 -20.54 18.64 -15.19
CA GLU A 128 -20.52 19.02 -16.61
C GLU A 128 -21.66 19.98 -17.01
N ALA A 129 -22.58 20.32 -16.10
CA ALA A 129 -23.71 21.18 -16.43
C ALA A 129 -23.24 22.61 -16.76
N ALA A 130 -23.36 23.02 -18.02
CA ALA A 130 -22.97 24.36 -18.43
C ALA A 130 -23.92 25.44 -17.84
N MET A 131 -23.34 26.54 -17.36
CA MET A 131 -24.09 27.75 -17.03
C MET A 131 -24.53 28.47 -18.31
N PRO A 132 -25.71 29.14 -18.34
CA PRO A 132 -26.11 29.98 -19.46
C PRO A 132 -25.03 31.01 -19.80
N GLN A 133 -24.69 31.14 -21.08
CA GLN A 133 -23.68 32.09 -21.54
C GLN A 133 -24.08 33.53 -21.14
N GLY A 134 -23.16 34.27 -20.54
CA GLY A 134 -23.41 35.65 -20.12
C GLY A 134 -24.20 35.80 -18.81
N TRP A 135 -24.31 34.75 -17.99
CA TRP A 135 -24.91 34.86 -16.65
C TRP A 135 -24.16 35.88 -15.75
N GLU A 136 -24.90 36.61 -14.94
CA GLU A 136 -24.37 37.57 -13.96
C GLU A 136 -24.86 37.26 -12.55
N ARG A 137 -26.12 36.83 -12.40
CA ARG A 137 -26.69 36.49 -11.09
C ARG A 137 -27.71 35.37 -11.17
N VAL A 138 -27.70 34.53 -10.14
CA VAL A 138 -28.70 33.50 -9.87
C VAL A 138 -29.46 33.92 -8.62
N VAL A 139 -30.79 34.01 -8.71
CA VAL A 139 -31.64 34.56 -7.66
C VAL A 139 -32.71 33.55 -7.28
N PHE A 140 -32.94 33.41 -5.97
CA PHE A 140 -34.09 32.73 -5.39
C PHE A 140 -35.04 33.80 -4.83
N PRO A 141 -36.07 34.20 -5.60
CA PRO A 141 -36.91 35.35 -5.25
C PRO A 141 -37.89 35.04 -4.10
N ALA A 142 -38.33 33.79 -3.97
CA ALA A 142 -39.31 33.33 -3.00
C ALA A 142 -38.77 32.16 -2.16
N PRO A 143 -39.42 31.81 -1.02
CA PRO A 143 -39.06 30.63 -0.23
C PRO A 143 -39.25 29.31 -0.99
N GLN A 144 -40.14 29.32 -1.99
CA GLN A 144 -40.39 28.20 -2.89
C GLN A 144 -39.17 27.98 -3.79
N SER A 145 -38.90 26.73 -4.16
CA SER A 145 -37.79 26.23 -4.98
C SER A 145 -37.49 26.93 -6.32
N GLN A 146 -38.15 28.03 -6.66
CA GLN A 146 -37.95 28.74 -7.92
C GLN A 146 -36.59 29.45 -7.93
N TRP A 147 -35.85 29.23 -9.01
CA TRP A 147 -34.58 29.89 -9.28
C TRP A 147 -34.66 30.63 -10.61
N GLN A 148 -33.92 31.72 -10.72
CA GLN A 148 -33.83 32.55 -11.91
C GLN A 148 -32.37 32.93 -12.19
N VAL A 149 -31.90 32.71 -13.41
CA VAL A 149 -30.59 33.13 -13.91
C VAL A 149 -30.77 34.38 -14.76
N TRP A 150 -30.08 35.45 -14.39
CA TRP A 150 -30.12 36.73 -15.08
C TRP A 150 -28.73 37.03 -15.68
N GLY A 151 -28.72 37.63 -16.85
CA GLY A 151 -27.52 38.08 -17.56
C GLY A 151 -27.44 39.60 -17.68
N HIS A 152 -26.51 40.06 -18.51
CA HIS A 152 -26.23 41.48 -18.71
C HIS A 152 -27.47 42.31 -19.04
N GLY A 153 -27.54 43.51 -18.43
CA GLY A 153 -28.67 44.44 -18.61
C GLY A 153 -29.99 43.99 -17.95
N GLY A 154 -29.96 42.98 -17.07
CA GLY A 154 -31.14 42.49 -16.38
C GLY A 154 -32.04 41.58 -17.23
N ARG A 155 -31.47 40.94 -18.25
CA ARG A 155 -32.18 39.95 -19.07
C ARG A 155 -32.31 38.62 -18.32
N LEU A 156 -33.53 38.09 -18.22
CA LEU A 156 -33.76 36.72 -17.72
C LEU A 156 -33.24 35.72 -18.76
N LEU A 157 -32.28 34.88 -18.38
CA LEU A 157 -31.66 33.88 -19.25
C LEU A 157 -32.29 32.49 -19.07
N ALA A 158 -32.63 32.13 -17.83
CA ALA A 158 -33.26 30.86 -17.51
C ALA A 158 -34.04 30.99 -16.20
N GLU A 159 -35.08 30.18 -16.02
CA GLU A 159 -35.73 29.98 -14.75
C GLU A 159 -36.23 28.54 -14.62
N GLY A 160 -36.44 28.10 -13.38
CA GLY A 160 -36.90 26.75 -13.12
C GLY A 160 -37.23 26.52 -11.66
N MET A 161 -37.50 25.27 -11.32
CA MET A 161 -37.86 24.84 -9.97
C MET A 161 -36.91 23.75 -9.51
N LEU A 162 -36.29 23.96 -8.35
CA LEU A 162 -35.48 22.98 -7.66
C LEU A 162 -36.35 21.83 -7.14
N ALA A 163 -36.06 20.60 -7.56
CA ALA A 163 -36.77 19.43 -7.06
C ALA A 163 -36.51 19.24 -5.56
N GLU A 164 -37.53 19.47 -4.72
CA GLU A 164 -37.46 19.26 -3.27
C GLU A 164 -37.02 17.82 -2.91
N ALA A 165 -37.42 16.83 -3.72
CA ALA A 165 -37.01 15.44 -3.54
C ALA A 165 -35.49 15.23 -3.73
N ALA A 166 -34.84 16.02 -4.59
CA ALA A 166 -33.39 15.93 -4.80
C ALA A 166 -32.58 16.54 -3.64
N LEU A 167 -33.21 17.40 -2.82
CA LEU A 167 -32.61 17.95 -1.61
C LEU A 167 -32.76 17.03 -0.39
N LYS A 168 -33.56 15.97 -0.49
CA LYS A 168 -33.74 14.99 0.58
C LYS A 168 -32.69 13.89 0.45
N PRO A 169 -32.13 13.39 1.57
CA PRO A 169 -31.25 12.23 1.55
C PRO A 169 -31.99 11.00 1.00
N GLN A 170 -31.28 10.16 0.24
CA GLN A 170 -31.80 8.90 -0.29
C GLN A 170 -31.85 7.83 0.81
N ASP A 171 -32.93 7.03 0.86
CA ASP A 171 -33.16 6.01 1.90
C ASP A 171 -32.01 4.98 1.97
N ILE A 172 -31.62 4.63 3.20
CA ILE A 172 -30.60 3.60 3.50
C ILE A 172 -31.30 2.37 4.10
N SER A 173 -30.86 1.18 3.67
CA SER A 173 -31.27 -0.10 4.27
C SER A 173 -30.87 -0.16 5.76
N ASP A 174 -31.79 -0.68 6.56
CA ASP A 174 -31.79 -0.61 8.01
C ASP A 174 -30.98 -1.78 8.67
N SER A 175 -29.63 -1.79 8.61
CA SER A 175 -28.79 -2.75 9.35
C SER A 175 -28.05 -2.15 10.56
N THR A 176 -28.16 -2.79 11.72
CA THR A 176 -27.77 -2.20 13.03
C THR A 176 -26.30 -2.49 13.22
N PRO A 177 -25.44 -1.53 13.63
CA PRO A 177 -24.04 -1.86 13.89
C PRO A 177 -23.98 -2.95 14.96
N GLU A 178 -23.32 -4.07 14.64
CA GLU A 178 -23.17 -5.21 15.53
C GLU A 178 -22.21 -4.93 16.70
N SER A 179 -21.44 -3.84 16.64
CA SER A 179 -20.41 -3.47 17.61
C SER A 179 -20.44 -1.98 18.00
N PRO A 180 -19.99 -1.64 19.22
CA PRO A 180 -19.97 -0.26 19.70
C PRO A 180 -18.95 0.60 18.93
N LEU A 181 -19.32 1.84 18.56
CA LEU A 181 -18.45 2.78 17.86
C LEU A 181 -17.15 3.04 18.62
N ASP A 182 -16.02 3.05 17.91
CA ASP A 182 -14.72 3.46 18.42
C ASP A 182 -14.31 4.79 17.77
N LEU A 183 -14.09 5.84 18.56
CA LEU A 183 -13.84 7.20 18.07
C LEU A 183 -12.51 7.36 17.28
N ILE A 184 -11.66 6.35 17.23
CA ILE A 184 -10.40 6.36 16.48
C ILE A 184 -10.31 5.27 15.41
N ASP A 185 -11.34 4.43 15.27
CA ASP A 185 -11.42 3.41 14.21
C ASP A 185 -12.09 4.00 12.97
N THR A 186 -11.28 4.58 12.11
CA THR A 186 -11.71 5.38 10.96
C THR A 186 -12.55 4.61 9.96
N ASP A 187 -12.16 3.36 9.67
CA ASP A 187 -12.87 2.50 8.72
C ASP A 187 -14.25 2.15 9.28
N ALA A 188 -14.32 1.76 10.54
CA ALA A 188 -15.60 1.50 11.20
C ALA A 188 -16.45 2.77 11.38
N LEU A 189 -15.84 3.96 11.53
CA LEU A 189 -16.56 5.22 11.74
C LEU A 189 -17.15 5.78 10.45
N PHE A 190 -16.37 5.89 9.38
CA PHE A 190 -16.75 6.69 8.22
C PHE A 190 -17.10 5.85 7.00
N PHE A 191 -16.70 4.58 6.94
CA PHE A 191 -16.76 3.82 5.69
C PHE A 191 -17.58 2.54 5.81
N GLU A 192 -18.17 2.11 4.70
CA GLU A 192 -18.76 0.80 4.52
C GLU A 192 -18.31 0.20 3.17
N THR A 193 -17.96 -1.08 3.17
CA THR A 193 -17.61 -1.80 1.95
C THR A 193 -18.87 -2.10 1.16
N VAL A 194 -18.87 -1.78 -0.14
CA VAL A 194 -20.03 -2.04 -1.01
C VAL A 194 -20.08 -3.52 -1.40
N ALA A 195 -21.19 -4.19 -1.12
CA ALA A 195 -21.39 -5.59 -1.48
C ALA A 195 -21.22 -5.82 -3.00
N GLY A 196 -20.37 -6.78 -3.38
CA GLY A 196 -20.05 -7.06 -4.79
C GLY A 196 -18.96 -6.16 -5.41
N ALA A 197 -18.46 -5.17 -4.67
CA ALA A 197 -17.39 -4.27 -5.11
C ALA A 197 -16.37 -4.05 -3.96
N PRO A 198 -15.45 -5.00 -3.69
CA PRO A 198 -14.54 -4.94 -2.53
C PRO A 198 -13.54 -3.78 -2.55
N ARG A 199 -13.42 -3.05 -3.68
CA ARG A 199 -12.62 -1.83 -3.82
C ARG A 199 -13.43 -0.54 -3.66
N ALA A 200 -14.75 -0.64 -3.54
CA ALA A 200 -15.62 0.50 -3.34
C ALA A 200 -15.90 0.71 -1.84
N SER A 201 -15.68 1.94 -1.40
CA SER A 201 -15.88 2.42 -0.03
C SER A 201 -16.92 3.55 -0.06
N ALA A 202 -18.07 3.32 0.57
CA ALA A 202 -19.13 4.33 0.67
C ALA A 202 -19.02 5.10 1.98
N LEU A 203 -19.18 6.42 1.92
CA LEU A 203 -19.15 7.30 3.09
C LEU A 203 -20.48 7.23 3.86
N LYS A 204 -20.43 6.80 5.14
CA LYS A 204 -21.58 6.72 6.06
C LYS A 204 -21.61 7.83 7.12
N LEU A 205 -21.13 9.03 6.79
CA LEU A 205 -21.07 10.17 7.71
C LEU A 205 -22.30 11.08 7.58
N THR A 206 -22.91 11.47 8.69
CA THR A 206 -23.88 12.58 8.72
C THR A 206 -23.54 13.59 9.81
N ILE A 207 -23.79 14.87 9.57
CA ILE A 207 -23.51 15.98 10.48
C ILE A 207 -24.82 16.70 10.81
N HIS A 208 -25.23 16.62 12.07
CA HIS A 208 -26.39 17.29 12.62
C HIS A 208 -25.96 18.53 13.42
N ILE A 209 -26.32 19.71 12.93
CA ILE A 209 -25.97 21.00 13.54
C ILE A 209 -27.08 21.41 14.51
N ASP A 210 -26.98 20.95 15.76
CA ASP A 210 -27.98 21.20 16.81
C ASP A 210 -27.59 22.40 17.67
N THR A 211 -27.57 23.58 17.05
CA THR A 211 -27.27 24.84 17.73
C THR A 211 -27.89 26.03 17.01
N PRO A 212 -28.41 27.05 17.74
CA PRO A 212 -28.98 28.24 17.12
C PRO A 212 -27.95 29.15 16.44
N ALA A 213 -26.65 28.99 16.76
CA ALA A 213 -25.57 29.74 16.13
C ALA A 213 -24.28 28.92 16.11
N LEU A 214 -23.67 28.76 14.94
CA LEU A 214 -22.42 28.01 14.77
C LEU A 214 -21.23 28.97 14.61
N ASP A 215 -20.27 28.92 15.54
CA ASP A 215 -19.03 29.68 15.41
C ASP A 215 -18.29 29.31 14.12
N GLY A 216 -17.80 30.31 13.40
CA GLY A 216 -17.20 30.07 12.09
C GLY A 216 -15.93 29.21 12.12
N ALA A 217 -15.22 29.11 13.25
CA ALA A 217 -14.12 28.15 13.39
C ALA A 217 -14.63 26.71 13.43
N VAL A 218 -15.73 26.46 14.14
CA VAL A 218 -16.37 25.14 14.20
C VAL A 218 -16.90 24.75 12.83
N GLY A 219 -17.59 25.69 12.15
CA GLY A 219 -18.08 25.46 10.79
C GLY A 219 -16.97 25.10 9.78
N ARG A 220 -15.80 25.78 9.86
CA ARG A 220 -14.63 25.43 9.03
C ARG A 220 -14.07 24.05 9.37
N ALA A 221 -13.93 23.72 10.65
CA ALA A 221 -13.43 22.42 11.08
C ALA A 221 -14.32 21.28 10.58
N LEU A 222 -15.65 21.43 10.67
CA LEU A 222 -16.61 20.46 10.14
C LEU A 222 -16.54 20.33 8.61
N ALA A 223 -16.40 21.46 7.90
CA ALA A 223 -16.27 21.45 6.44
C ALA A 223 -14.98 20.75 5.98
N HIS A 224 -13.86 20.94 6.70
CA HIS A 224 -12.61 20.23 6.42
C HIS A 224 -12.68 18.76 6.82
N LEU A 225 -13.39 18.41 7.90
CA LEU A 225 -13.65 17.01 8.27
C LEU A 225 -14.40 16.29 7.14
N ALA A 226 -15.51 16.87 6.67
CA ALA A 226 -16.30 16.30 5.58
C ALA A 226 -15.47 16.15 4.29
N ALA A 227 -14.68 17.16 3.93
CA ALA A 227 -13.80 17.10 2.76
C ALA A 227 -12.76 15.96 2.87
N ARG A 228 -12.13 15.77 4.03
CA ARG A 228 -11.16 14.67 4.21
C ARG A 228 -11.81 13.30 4.16
N ALA A 229 -12.97 13.13 4.79
CA ALA A 229 -13.67 11.87 4.75
C ALA A 229 -14.09 11.50 3.31
N CYS A 230 -14.40 12.50 2.47
CA CYS A 230 -14.74 12.26 1.07
C CYS A 230 -13.55 11.82 0.20
N LEU A 231 -12.32 12.28 0.49
CA LEU A 231 -11.12 11.89 -0.26
C LEU A 231 -10.82 10.39 -0.17
N GLU A 232 -11.17 9.78 0.96
CA GLU A 232 -10.95 8.35 1.21
C GLU A 232 -12.14 7.48 0.78
N SER A 233 -13.15 8.07 0.13
CA SER A 233 -14.38 7.38 -0.30
C SER A 233 -14.53 7.37 -1.81
N THR A 234 -15.08 6.28 -2.34
CA THR A 234 -15.41 6.15 -3.78
C THR A 234 -16.88 6.40 -4.07
N ASP A 235 -17.74 6.38 -3.03
CA ASP A 235 -19.16 6.69 -3.12
C ASP A 235 -19.55 7.64 -1.99
N ILE A 236 -20.19 8.76 -2.34
CA ILE A 236 -20.70 9.76 -1.40
C ILE A 236 -22.18 10.05 -1.64
N ARG A 237 -22.92 10.26 -0.55
CA ARG A 237 -24.32 10.67 -0.61
C ARG A 237 -24.47 12.06 -0.01
N LEU A 238 -25.11 12.95 -0.76
CA LEU A 238 -25.40 14.32 -0.32
C LEU A 238 -26.92 14.49 -0.14
N PRO A 239 -27.35 15.34 0.81
CA PRO A 239 -26.55 16.16 1.72
C PRO A 239 -25.93 15.37 2.88
N LEU A 240 -24.72 15.74 3.32
CA LEU A 240 -24.04 15.19 4.50
C LEU A 240 -24.36 15.98 5.78
N ALA A 241 -24.71 17.26 5.68
CA ALA A 241 -24.95 18.16 6.81
C ALA A 241 -26.32 18.85 6.72
N ALA A 242 -27.01 18.92 7.86
CA ALA A 242 -28.28 19.63 8.01
C ALA A 242 -28.54 20.09 9.45
N MET A 243 -29.56 20.95 9.60
CA MET A 243 -30.08 21.41 10.90
C MET A 243 -30.97 20.37 11.57
N ASP A 244 -31.75 19.64 10.77
CA ASP A 244 -32.58 18.53 11.25
C ASP A 244 -31.78 17.21 11.13
N PRO A 245 -32.06 16.22 11.99
CA PRO A 245 -31.47 14.90 11.86
C PRO A 245 -31.78 14.31 10.48
N LEU A 246 -30.73 14.03 9.70
CA LEU A 246 -30.88 13.35 8.42
C LEU A 246 -31.19 11.86 8.67
N PRO A 247 -32.19 11.27 7.97
CA PRO A 247 -32.40 9.83 7.96
C PRO A 247 -31.21 9.13 7.29
N GLY A 248 -30.90 7.92 7.76
CA GLY A 248 -29.76 7.14 7.29
C GLY A 248 -28.99 6.46 8.43
N ARG A 249 -28.43 5.28 8.16
CA ARG A 249 -27.53 4.58 9.07
C ARG A 249 -26.08 4.95 8.77
N GLY A 250 -25.32 5.21 9.83
CA GLY A 250 -23.96 5.73 9.75
C GLY A 250 -23.56 6.52 11.00
N THR A 251 -22.31 6.96 11.08
CA THR A 251 -21.84 7.77 12.20
C THR A 251 -22.47 9.16 12.12
N ARG A 252 -23.28 9.52 13.12
CA ARG A 252 -23.86 10.86 13.22
C ARG A 252 -23.01 11.73 14.14
N ILE A 253 -22.52 12.87 13.64
CA ILE A 253 -21.89 13.89 14.48
C ILE A 253 -22.94 14.92 14.84
N ARG A 254 -23.32 14.99 16.11
CA ARG A 254 -24.20 16.04 16.64
C ARG A 254 -23.36 17.13 17.30
N VAL A 255 -23.48 18.34 16.78
CA VAL A 255 -22.74 19.50 17.26
C VAL A 255 -23.64 20.32 18.17
N ILE A 256 -23.31 20.36 19.47
CA ILE A 256 -24.05 21.12 20.46
C ILE A 256 -23.21 22.32 20.88
N GLY A 257 -23.65 23.52 20.51
CA GLY A 257 -23.05 24.77 20.97
C GLY A 257 -23.54 25.10 22.38
N GLU A 258 -22.67 24.99 23.38
CA GLU A 258 -23.01 25.39 24.75
C GLU A 258 -22.71 26.89 24.99
N ALA A 259 -23.47 27.50 25.90
CA ALA A 259 -23.09 28.75 26.56
C ALA A 259 -21.67 28.60 27.17
N PRO A 260 -20.90 29.68 27.43
CA PRO A 260 -19.55 29.58 27.97
C PRO A 260 -19.54 28.97 29.38
N LEU A 261 -19.63 27.65 29.47
CA LEU A 261 -19.40 26.85 30.65
C LEU A 261 -17.90 26.51 30.74
N PRO A 262 -17.35 26.35 31.95
CA PRO A 262 -15.92 26.15 32.18
C PRO A 262 -15.34 24.78 31.73
N GLY A 263 -16.09 23.97 30.96
CA GLY A 263 -15.69 22.64 30.51
C GLY A 263 -14.58 22.64 29.44
N ALA A 264 -13.86 21.52 29.33
CA ALA A 264 -13.02 21.24 28.17
C ALA A 264 -13.92 20.81 26.99
N PRO A 265 -13.61 21.23 25.75
CA PRO A 265 -14.32 20.71 24.58
C PRO A 265 -14.10 19.19 24.48
N SER A 266 -15.17 18.46 24.19
CA SER A 266 -15.14 17.00 24.17
C SER A 266 -15.94 16.42 23.01
N LEU A 267 -15.53 15.23 22.58
CA LEU A 267 -16.28 14.38 21.67
C LEU A 267 -16.60 13.10 22.45
N GLN A 268 -17.88 12.75 22.55
CA GLN A 268 -18.32 11.57 23.30
C GLN A 268 -19.27 10.71 22.49
N ARG A 269 -19.06 9.39 22.53
CA ARG A 269 -19.99 8.40 21.99
C ARG A 269 -21.28 8.35 22.81
N ARG A 270 -22.42 8.37 22.14
CA ARG A 270 -23.77 8.16 22.68
C ARG A 270 -24.55 7.27 21.73
N GLY A 271 -24.56 5.95 21.96
CA GLY A 271 -25.10 4.99 20.99
C GLY A 271 -24.36 5.10 19.66
N ASN A 272 -25.09 5.39 18.57
CA ASN A 272 -24.54 5.59 17.22
C ASN A 272 -24.17 7.05 16.89
N GLU A 273 -24.20 7.93 17.90
CA GLU A 273 -23.95 9.36 17.74
C GLU A 273 -22.62 9.76 18.41
N ILE A 274 -21.85 10.62 17.74
CA ILE A 274 -20.71 11.35 18.31
C ILE A 274 -21.23 12.73 18.68
N VAL A 275 -21.29 13.01 19.97
CA VAL A 275 -21.72 14.32 20.46
C VAL A 275 -20.49 15.20 20.68
N ALA A 276 -20.35 16.21 19.83
CA ALA A 276 -19.29 17.21 19.92
C ALA A 276 -19.79 18.41 20.73
N ARG A 277 -19.22 18.62 21.92
CA ARG A 277 -19.63 19.67 22.87
C ARG A 277 -18.49 20.63 23.16
N GLY A 278 -18.81 21.92 23.22
CA GLY A 278 -17.86 22.95 23.65
C GLY A 278 -18.17 24.31 23.04
N ASN A 279 -17.24 25.25 23.23
CA ASN A 279 -17.39 26.63 22.76
C ASN A 279 -16.42 26.97 21.62
N GLY A 280 -16.97 27.45 20.51
CA GLY A 280 -16.27 28.19 19.46
C GLY A 280 -14.92 27.59 19.05
N ARG A 281 -13.86 28.39 19.15
CA ARG A 281 -12.49 27.98 18.77
C ARG A 281 -11.96 26.76 19.52
N ARG A 282 -12.39 26.53 20.76
CA ARG A 282 -11.93 25.36 21.54
C ARG A 282 -12.55 24.07 20.99
N LEU A 283 -13.83 24.10 20.60
CA LEU A 283 -14.48 22.99 19.93
C LEU A 283 -13.89 22.74 18.53
N ALA A 284 -13.61 23.80 17.77
CA ALA A 284 -12.92 23.69 16.49
C ALA A 284 -11.57 22.98 16.62
N ALA A 285 -10.75 23.38 17.61
CA ALA A 285 -9.47 22.73 17.87
C ALA A 285 -9.60 21.26 18.31
N ALA A 286 -10.68 20.90 19.01
CA ALA A 286 -10.99 19.52 19.37
C ALA A 286 -11.34 18.68 18.13
N LEU A 287 -12.21 19.19 17.25
CA LEU A 287 -12.56 18.55 15.98
C LEU A 287 -11.32 18.38 15.07
N GLU A 288 -10.49 19.41 14.93
CA GLU A 288 -9.24 19.33 14.17
C GLU A 288 -8.24 18.33 14.76
N SER A 289 -8.18 18.22 16.08
CA SER A 289 -7.30 17.25 16.74
C SER A 289 -7.80 15.82 16.56
N TRP A 290 -9.12 15.61 16.67
CA TRP A 290 -9.75 14.33 16.41
C TRP A 290 -9.56 13.92 14.94
N GLN A 291 -9.83 14.81 14.00
CA GLN A 291 -9.59 14.60 12.57
C GLN A 291 -8.14 14.19 12.31
N ARG A 292 -7.17 14.80 13.00
CA ARG A 292 -5.75 14.43 12.87
C ARG A 292 -5.41 13.04 13.41
N LEU A 293 -6.16 12.53 14.37
CA LEU A 293 -5.97 11.19 14.93
C LEU A 293 -6.70 10.13 14.09
N ALA A 294 -7.91 10.43 13.61
CA ALA A 294 -8.73 9.50 12.83
C ALA A 294 -8.36 9.52 11.32
N LEU A 295 -8.13 10.68 10.71
CA LEU A 295 -7.84 10.83 9.27
C LEU A 295 -6.44 11.44 9.07
N PRO A 296 -5.36 10.68 9.35
CA PRO A 296 -3.99 11.19 9.24
C PRO A 296 -3.65 11.56 7.80
N ALA A 297 -2.96 12.68 7.61
CA ALA A 297 -2.52 13.13 6.29
C ALA A 297 -1.31 12.31 5.78
N PHE A 298 -1.21 12.09 4.47
CA PHE A 298 0.01 11.61 3.81
C PHE A 298 1.09 12.74 3.77
N GLY A 299 2.39 12.39 3.82
CA GLY A 299 3.52 13.35 3.73
C GLY A 299 4.29 13.65 5.04
N GLU A 300 5.01 14.79 5.11
CA GLU A 300 5.88 15.17 6.27
C GLU A 300 5.11 15.28 7.61
N GLU A 301 3.83 15.67 7.60
CA GLU A 301 2.97 15.63 8.79
C GLU A 301 2.72 14.18 9.25
N GLY A 302 2.71 13.22 8.32
CA GLY A 302 2.49 11.79 8.54
C GLY A 302 3.53 11.13 9.44
N GLY A 303 4.82 11.49 9.34
CA GLY A 303 5.88 10.90 10.17
C GLY A 303 5.74 11.19 11.68
N ARG A 304 5.17 12.34 12.05
CA ARG A 304 4.87 12.67 13.46
C ARG A 304 3.56 12.05 13.92
N MET A 305 2.58 11.95 13.03
CA MET A 305 1.30 11.27 13.28
C MET A 305 1.47 9.77 13.49
N GLN A 306 2.39 9.13 12.75
CA GLN A 306 2.76 7.73 12.96
C GLN A 306 3.17 7.44 14.42
N ARG A 307 3.82 8.39 15.11
CA ARG A 307 4.16 8.21 16.54
C ARG A 307 2.94 8.28 17.46
N GLN A 308 1.92 9.06 17.10
CA GLN A 308 0.67 9.17 17.87
C GLN A 308 -0.21 7.94 17.60
N SER A 309 -0.39 7.54 16.34
CA SER A 309 -1.09 6.31 15.96
C SER A 309 -0.41 5.07 16.56
N ALA A 310 0.92 4.99 16.53
CA ALA A 310 1.65 3.89 17.19
C ALA A 310 1.44 3.85 18.70
N LYS A 311 1.22 4.99 19.37
CA LYS A 311 0.88 5.00 20.81
C LYS A 311 -0.52 4.49 21.05
N ILE A 312 -1.47 4.88 20.22
CA ILE A 312 -2.86 4.42 20.26
C ILE A 312 -2.93 2.90 20.07
N GLU A 313 -2.30 2.38 19.02
CA GLU A 313 -2.24 0.94 18.73
C GLU A 313 -1.50 0.16 19.81
N ARG A 314 -0.40 0.70 20.33
CA ARG A 314 0.31 0.08 21.45
C ARG A 314 -0.50 0.08 22.74
N THR A 315 -1.35 1.09 22.98
CA THR A 315 -2.28 1.10 24.11
C THR A 315 -3.40 0.08 23.92
N ARG A 316 -4.03 0.01 22.74
CA ARG A 316 -5.02 -1.02 22.39
C ARG A 316 -4.45 -2.42 22.61
N GLY A 317 -3.30 -2.70 22.00
CA GLY A 317 -2.60 -3.97 22.12
C GLY A 317 -2.11 -4.31 23.52
N LEU A 318 -2.03 -3.33 24.43
CA LEU A 318 -1.75 -3.52 25.86
C LEU A 318 -3.03 -3.88 26.62
N LEU A 319 -4.10 -3.10 26.43
CA LEU A 319 -5.38 -3.30 27.11
C LEU A 319 -6.03 -4.64 26.73
N GLU A 320 -5.97 -5.03 25.46
CA GLU A 320 -6.57 -6.26 24.93
C GLU A 320 -5.66 -7.49 25.05
N ALA A 321 -4.41 -7.33 25.51
CA ALA A 321 -3.39 -8.38 25.44
C ALA A 321 -3.19 -9.01 24.04
N SER A 322 -3.59 -8.31 22.97
CA SER A 322 -3.48 -8.79 21.59
C SER A 322 -2.03 -8.73 21.07
N SER A 323 -1.19 -7.87 21.65
CA SER A 323 0.24 -7.78 21.35
C SER A 323 1.12 -8.57 22.34
N ALA A 324 2.30 -9.00 21.90
CA ALA A 324 3.29 -9.63 22.79
C ALA A 324 3.68 -8.69 23.97
N GLU A 325 3.74 -7.38 23.71
CA GLU A 325 3.96 -6.39 24.76
C GLU A 325 2.79 -6.33 25.76
N GLY A 326 1.55 -6.40 25.26
CA GLY A 326 0.36 -6.44 26.11
C GLY A 326 0.28 -7.69 26.96
N ARG A 327 0.54 -8.88 26.40
CA ARG A 327 0.59 -10.12 27.19
C ARG A 327 1.62 -10.05 28.31
N LEU A 328 2.80 -9.47 28.05
CA LEU A 328 3.79 -9.22 29.08
C LEU A 328 3.28 -8.24 30.15
N ALA A 329 2.54 -7.19 29.77
CA ALA A 329 1.94 -6.27 30.73
C ALA A 329 0.92 -6.95 31.62
N TRP A 330 0.08 -7.82 31.04
CA TRP A 330 -0.90 -8.62 31.76
C TRP A 330 -0.26 -9.63 32.71
N GLN A 331 0.81 -10.32 32.28
CA GLN A 331 1.59 -11.20 33.16
C GLN A 331 2.23 -10.44 34.33
N LEU A 332 2.73 -9.23 34.08
CA LEU A 332 3.26 -8.35 35.13
C LEU A 332 2.18 -7.90 36.11
N ALA A 333 1.02 -7.48 35.61
CA ALA A 333 -0.11 -7.07 36.43
C ALA A 333 -0.66 -8.22 37.27
N ALA A 334 -0.83 -9.41 36.68
CA ALA A 334 -1.26 -10.61 37.38
C ALA A 334 -0.27 -11.05 38.47
N SER A 335 1.04 -11.03 38.18
CA SER A 335 2.06 -11.35 39.18
C SER A 335 2.11 -10.34 40.32
N ALA A 336 1.95 -9.04 40.02
CA ALA A 336 1.82 -7.99 41.05
C ALA A 336 0.55 -8.15 41.90
N ALA A 337 -0.53 -8.66 41.31
CA ALA A 337 -1.77 -9.04 42.00
C ALA A 337 -1.67 -10.38 42.77
N GLY A 338 -0.50 -11.04 42.79
CA GLY A 338 -0.26 -12.28 43.53
C GLY A 338 -0.67 -13.56 42.80
N GLN A 339 -0.99 -13.51 41.50
CA GLN A 339 -1.45 -14.65 40.69
C GLN A 339 -0.30 -15.53 40.15
N GLY A 340 0.78 -15.67 40.93
CA GLY A 340 1.95 -16.51 40.60
C GLY A 340 3.20 -15.74 40.13
N PRO A 341 4.36 -16.43 40.04
CA PRO A 341 5.62 -15.81 39.63
C PRO A 341 5.67 -15.52 38.12
N LEU A 342 6.49 -14.55 37.72
CA LEU A 342 6.75 -14.27 36.31
C LEU A 342 7.45 -15.47 35.63
N PRO A 343 7.02 -15.88 34.43
CA PRO A 343 7.68 -16.96 33.70
C PRO A 343 9.11 -16.56 33.30
N PRO A 344 10.00 -17.54 33.05
CA PRO A 344 11.32 -17.29 32.48
C PRO A 344 11.24 -16.53 31.14
N MET A 345 12.09 -15.53 30.96
CA MET A 345 12.00 -14.59 29.83
C MET A 345 13.36 -14.34 29.17
N THR A 346 13.33 -13.88 27.92
CA THR A 346 14.55 -13.65 27.14
C THR A 346 15.27 -12.36 27.53
N GLY A 347 16.56 -12.23 27.19
CA GLY A 347 17.36 -11.02 27.48
C GLY A 347 16.72 -9.69 27.03
N PRO A 348 16.21 -9.57 25.77
CA PRO A 348 15.50 -8.38 25.32
C PRO A 348 14.21 -8.07 26.10
N GLU A 349 13.41 -9.08 26.43
CA GLU A 349 12.19 -8.92 27.24
C GLU A 349 12.54 -8.46 28.65
N ARG A 350 13.53 -9.10 29.29
CA ARG A 350 14.06 -8.70 30.60
C ARG A 350 14.56 -7.25 30.60
N ARG A 351 15.19 -6.79 29.52
CA ARG A 351 15.59 -5.38 29.37
C ARG A 351 14.38 -4.45 29.28
N LYS A 352 13.35 -4.84 28.54
CA LYS A 352 12.11 -4.05 28.33
C LYS A 352 11.28 -3.93 29.63
N MET A 353 11.11 -5.03 30.37
CA MET A 353 10.30 -5.02 31.61
C MET A 353 11.03 -4.53 32.84
N ARG A 354 12.36 -4.32 32.79
CA ARG A 354 13.16 -3.97 33.98
C ARG A 354 12.55 -2.83 34.79
N ARG A 355 12.12 -1.76 34.11
CA ARG A 355 11.48 -0.60 34.75
C ARG A 355 10.13 -0.97 35.35
N ALA A 356 9.30 -1.72 34.62
CA ALA A 356 7.98 -2.17 35.08
C ALA A 356 8.08 -3.04 36.34
N VAL A 357 8.96 -4.06 36.31
CA VAL A 357 9.23 -4.97 37.44
C VAL A 357 9.68 -4.19 38.68
N GLN A 358 10.59 -3.22 38.51
CA GLN A 358 11.02 -2.33 39.59
C GLN A 358 9.87 -1.47 40.12
N SER A 359 9.05 -0.89 39.24
CA SER A 359 7.90 -0.06 39.63
C SER A 359 6.80 -0.85 40.33
N LEU A 360 6.69 -2.15 40.07
CA LEU A 360 5.73 -3.06 40.70
C LEU A 360 6.30 -3.79 41.93
N GLY A 361 7.57 -3.58 42.28
CA GLY A 361 8.21 -4.28 43.41
C GLY A 361 8.44 -5.78 43.19
N LEU A 362 8.47 -6.24 41.94
CA LEU A 362 8.66 -7.65 41.58
C LEU A 362 10.15 -8.00 41.40
N ALA A 363 10.48 -9.29 41.47
CA ALA A 363 11.81 -9.79 41.13
C ALA A 363 11.94 -10.04 39.61
N LEU A 364 13.13 -9.78 39.05
CA LEU A 364 13.42 -10.07 37.64
C LEU A 364 13.44 -11.59 37.39
N PRO A 365 12.67 -12.11 36.43
CA PRO A 365 12.64 -13.55 36.16
C PRO A 365 13.98 -14.07 35.61
N PRO A 366 14.25 -15.38 35.76
CA PRO A 366 15.44 -16.02 35.21
C PRO A 366 15.47 -15.94 33.68
N ALA A 367 16.67 -15.96 33.09
CA ALA A 367 16.84 -15.94 31.64
C ALA A 367 16.58 -17.32 31.03
N SER A 368 15.74 -17.40 30.00
CA SER A 368 15.55 -18.64 29.25
C SER A 368 16.67 -18.83 28.20
N PRO A 369 17.40 -19.96 28.20
CA PRO A 369 18.32 -20.29 27.11
C PRO A 369 17.53 -20.47 25.80
N ARG A 370 17.95 -19.81 24.71
CA ARG A 370 17.21 -19.82 23.44
C ARG A 370 17.67 -20.97 22.55
N GLU A 371 16.77 -21.89 22.21
CA GLU A 371 17.00 -22.88 21.16
C GLU A 371 17.05 -22.20 19.78
N ALA A 372 18.11 -22.48 19.01
CA ALA A 372 18.27 -21.96 17.65
C ALA A 372 18.70 -23.08 16.71
N LEU A 373 17.95 -23.27 15.63
CA LEU A 373 18.30 -24.18 14.55
C LEU A 373 19.37 -23.52 13.68
N ARG A 374 20.56 -24.13 13.63
CA ARG A 374 21.69 -23.70 12.80
C ARG A 374 22.07 -24.77 11.81
N ARG A 375 22.12 -24.42 10.52
CA ARG A 375 22.57 -25.32 9.44
C ARG A 375 23.46 -24.60 8.45
N ARG A 376 24.35 -25.36 7.81
CA ARG A 376 25.24 -24.89 6.74
C ARG A 376 25.55 -26.04 5.79
N PHE A 377 25.65 -25.74 4.50
CA PHE A 377 26.30 -26.64 3.54
C PHE A 377 26.99 -25.85 2.41
N SER A 378 27.90 -26.53 1.72
CA SER A 378 28.55 -26.07 0.47
C SER A 378 28.57 -27.22 -0.53
N TRP A 379 28.70 -26.90 -1.82
CA TRP A 379 28.71 -27.91 -2.89
C TRP A 379 29.64 -27.50 -4.05
N PRO A 380 30.06 -28.44 -4.92
CA PRO A 380 30.78 -28.13 -6.15
C PRO A 380 29.88 -27.34 -7.11
N GLY A 381 30.39 -26.22 -7.65
CA GLY A 381 29.66 -25.37 -8.59
C GLY A 381 29.28 -26.09 -9.88
N GLU A 382 28.29 -25.56 -10.60
CA GLU A 382 27.89 -26.05 -11.94
C GLU A 382 29.08 -26.22 -12.91
N ASP A 383 29.99 -25.25 -12.94
CA ASP A 383 31.21 -25.22 -13.76
C ASP A 383 32.19 -26.34 -13.39
N GLU A 384 32.40 -26.61 -12.10
CA GLU A 384 33.21 -27.75 -11.63
C GLU A 384 32.58 -29.08 -12.10
N ARG A 385 31.25 -29.20 -11.98
CA ARG A 385 30.52 -30.43 -12.32
C ARG A 385 30.47 -30.69 -13.83
N LEU A 386 30.23 -29.67 -14.64
CA LEU A 386 30.27 -29.77 -16.11
C LEU A 386 31.67 -30.06 -16.63
N THR A 387 32.69 -29.42 -16.06
CA THR A 387 34.10 -29.69 -16.45
C THR A 387 34.47 -31.15 -16.18
N LYS A 388 33.95 -31.75 -15.11
CA LYS A 388 34.13 -33.19 -14.84
C LYS A 388 33.54 -34.05 -15.97
N LEU A 389 32.29 -33.79 -16.37
CA LEU A 389 31.62 -34.54 -17.45
C LEU A 389 32.36 -34.42 -18.79
N ILE A 390 32.83 -33.22 -19.14
CA ILE A 390 33.57 -33.00 -20.40
C ILE A 390 34.91 -33.74 -20.41
N ARG A 391 35.57 -33.89 -19.25
CA ARG A 391 36.79 -34.70 -19.13
C ARG A 391 36.55 -36.20 -19.32
N GLU A 392 35.33 -36.67 -19.07
CA GLU A 392 34.94 -38.08 -19.21
C GLU A 392 34.62 -38.47 -20.67
N VAL A 393 34.48 -37.50 -21.59
CA VAL A 393 34.28 -37.75 -23.02
C VAL A 393 35.41 -38.64 -23.59
N PRO A 394 35.13 -39.69 -24.37
CA PRO A 394 36.18 -40.57 -24.92
C PRO A 394 37.04 -39.84 -25.96
N LYS A 395 38.26 -40.34 -26.20
CA LYS A 395 39.11 -39.86 -27.31
C LYS A 395 38.43 -40.15 -28.66
N GLY A 396 38.62 -39.28 -29.63
CA GLY A 396 38.04 -39.42 -30.96
C GLY A 396 38.65 -38.44 -31.95
N GLU A 397 38.09 -38.37 -33.15
CA GLU A 397 38.59 -37.55 -34.26
C GLU A 397 37.43 -36.87 -34.99
N GLY A 398 37.73 -35.75 -35.66
CA GLY A 398 36.77 -35.00 -36.47
C GLY A 398 36.05 -33.86 -35.73
N PRO A 399 35.06 -33.23 -36.38
CA PRO A 399 34.32 -32.10 -35.80
C PRO A 399 33.54 -32.53 -34.54
N CYS A 400 33.46 -31.62 -33.57
CA CYS A 400 32.64 -31.77 -32.38
C CYS A 400 31.81 -30.50 -32.16
N GLN A 401 30.49 -30.56 -32.36
CA GLN A 401 29.59 -29.43 -32.12
C GLN A 401 28.98 -29.56 -30.73
N GLY A 402 28.93 -28.46 -29.98
CA GLY A 402 28.43 -28.47 -28.61
C GLY A 402 27.52 -27.33 -28.25
N MET A 403 26.46 -27.63 -27.49
CA MET A 403 25.61 -26.68 -26.80
C MET A 403 25.69 -26.95 -25.30
N ILE A 404 26.19 -25.98 -24.53
CA ILE A 404 26.41 -26.12 -23.09
C ILE A 404 25.68 -24.98 -22.37
N LEU A 405 24.87 -25.31 -21.38
CA LEU A 405 24.15 -24.36 -20.52
C LEU A 405 24.79 -24.35 -19.14
N VAL A 406 25.25 -23.18 -18.70
CA VAL A 406 25.82 -22.97 -17.36
C VAL A 406 25.48 -21.57 -16.85
N SER A 407 25.03 -21.45 -15.59
CA SER A 407 24.60 -20.19 -15.00
C SER A 407 25.79 -19.39 -14.48
N ARG A 408 26.46 -18.66 -15.38
CA ARG A 408 27.65 -17.85 -15.06
C ARG A 408 27.65 -16.54 -15.87
N PRO A 409 28.33 -15.48 -15.38
CA PRO A 409 28.58 -14.27 -16.17
C PRO A 409 29.22 -14.58 -17.52
N LEU A 410 29.02 -13.70 -18.50
CA LEU A 410 29.48 -13.88 -19.87
C LEU A 410 30.99 -14.14 -19.95
N GLU A 411 31.79 -13.36 -19.23
CA GLU A 411 33.26 -13.46 -19.24
C GLU A 411 33.72 -14.82 -18.70
N VAL A 412 33.05 -15.33 -17.66
CA VAL A 412 33.31 -16.65 -17.09
C VAL A 412 32.92 -17.75 -18.08
N ARG A 413 31.77 -17.62 -18.76
CA ARG A 413 31.35 -18.58 -19.79
C ARG A 413 32.30 -18.63 -20.98
N GLN A 414 32.83 -17.49 -21.41
CA GLN A 414 33.84 -17.41 -22.47
C GLN A 414 35.15 -18.09 -22.05
N ALA A 415 35.61 -17.89 -20.82
CA ALA A 415 36.77 -18.58 -20.28
C ALA A 415 36.56 -20.11 -20.22
N LEU A 416 35.38 -20.56 -19.75
CA LEU A 416 35.00 -21.97 -19.71
C LEU A 416 34.93 -22.58 -21.12
N LYS A 417 34.39 -21.84 -22.11
CA LYS A 417 34.39 -22.26 -23.52
C LYS A 417 35.81 -22.59 -24.00
N GLY A 418 36.77 -21.67 -23.81
CA GLY A 418 38.16 -21.89 -24.22
C GLY A 418 38.83 -23.07 -23.50
N GLN A 419 38.52 -23.24 -22.20
CA GLN A 419 38.99 -24.38 -21.41
C GLN A 419 38.44 -25.71 -21.95
N TRP A 420 37.14 -25.80 -22.21
CA TRP A 420 36.49 -27.02 -22.68
C TRP A 420 36.89 -27.36 -24.12
N GLU A 421 37.04 -26.38 -24.99
CA GLU A 421 37.62 -26.59 -26.33
C GLU A 421 39.04 -27.15 -26.24
N THR A 422 39.87 -26.65 -25.32
CA THR A 422 41.22 -27.18 -25.11
C THR A 422 41.20 -28.65 -24.68
N ILE A 423 40.31 -29.01 -23.75
CA ILE A 423 40.13 -30.39 -23.30
C ILE A 423 39.70 -31.30 -24.47
N LEU A 424 38.77 -30.85 -25.31
CA LEU A 424 38.28 -31.63 -26.44
C LEU A 424 39.33 -31.74 -27.57
N ARG A 425 40.13 -30.69 -27.83
CA ARG A 425 41.27 -30.74 -28.76
C ARG A 425 42.32 -31.75 -28.32
N GLN A 426 42.64 -31.78 -27.02
CA GLN A 426 43.56 -32.79 -26.45
C GLN A 426 43.02 -34.23 -26.57
N LYS A 427 41.71 -34.39 -26.76
CA LYS A 427 41.07 -35.69 -27.02
C LYS A 427 40.98 -36.04 -28.50
N GLY A 428 41.45 -35.17 -29.40
CA GLY A 428 41.53 -35.38 -30.85
C GLY A 428 40.40 -34.75 -31.67
N TYR A 429 39.47 -34.03 -31.04
CA TYR A 429 38.36 -33.38 -31.75
C TYR A 429 38.72 -31.97 -32.27
N ALA A 430 37.96 -31.51 -33.27
CA ALA A 430 37.89 -30.11 -33.69
C ALA A 430 36.60 -29.45 -33.14
N PRO A 431 36.61 -28.89 -31.91
CA PRO A 431 35.40 -28.44 -31.24
C PRO A 431 34.89 -27.08 -31.72
N THR A 432 33.58 -26.95 -31.82
CA THR A 432 32.83 -25.69 -31.97
C THR A 432 31.74 -25.65 -30.91
N LEU A 433 31.94 -24.86 -29.85
CA LEU A 433 31.03 -24.83 -28.69
C LEU A 433 30.26 -23.52 -28.59
N ASN A 434 28.96 -23.62 -28.33
CA ASN A 434 28.13 -22.55 -27.82
C ASN A 434 27.92 -22.77 -26.32
N VAL A 435 28.38 -21.82 -25.51
CA VAL A 435 28.22 -21.87 -24.05
C VAL A 435 27.27 -20.74 -23.66
N LEU A 436 26.03 -21.07 -23.34
CA LEU A 436 24.95 -20.14 -23.03
C LEU A 436 24.68 -20.09 -21.53
N ASN A 437 24.01 -19.03 -21.09
CA ASN A 437 23.59 -18.88 -19.71
C ASN A 437 22.43 -19.85 -19.43
N ALA A 438 22.53 -20.68 -18.38
CA ALA A 438 21.42 -21.54 -17.96
C ALA A 438 20.28 -20.75 -17.30
N TYR A 439 20.53 -19.51 -16.85
CA TYR A 439 19.49 -18.57 -16.46
C TYR A 439 19.08 -17.71 -17.66
N LYS A 440 17.80 -17.77 -18.03
CA LYS A 440 17.25 -17.20 -19.27
C LYS A 440 18.01 -17.68 -20.54
N PRO A 441 17.99 -18.98 -20.83
CA PRO A 441 18.72 -19.56 -21.96
C PRO A 441 18.25 -19.09 -23.34
N GLY A 442 16.96 -18.85 -23.56
CA GLY A 442 16.42 -18.26 -24.79
C GLY A 442 16.90 -16.82 -25.00
N LEU A 443 16.93 -16.00 -23.94
CA LEU A 443 17.54 -14.66 -24.00
C LEU A 443 19.04 -14.76 -24.34
N SER A 444 19.78 -15.65 -23.68
CA SER A 444 21.20 -15.88 -23.95
C SER A 444 21.43 -16.34 -25.39
N TRP A 445 20.61 -17.24 -25.92
CA TRP A 445 20.67 -17.69 -27.31
C TRP A 445 20.47 -16.55 -28.31
N LEU A 446 19.44 -15.72 -28.10
CA LEU A 446 19.15 -14.55 -28.95
C LEU A 446 20.33 -13.57 -28.97
N LEU A 447 20.91 -13.27 -27.81
CA LEU A 447 21.97 -12.26 -27.71
C LEU A 447 23.36 -12.78 -28.10
N GLU A 448 23.65 -14.06 -27.89
CA GLU A 448 25.02 -14.57 -27.98
C GLU A 448 25.27 -15.48 -29.17
N VAL A 449 24.20 -15.98 -29.79
CA VAL A 449 24.26 -16.81 -31.00
C VAL A 449 23.58 -16.10 -32.17
N VAL A 450 22.32 -15.70 -32.00
CA VAL A 450 21.54 -15.11 -33.10
C VAL A 450 22.06 -13.72 -33.49
N ALA A 451 22.09 -12.76 -32.56
CA ALA A 451 22.48 -11.38 -32.89
C ALA A 451 23.87 -11.29 -33.54
N PRO A 452 24.94 -11.96 -33.03
CA PRO A 452 26.25 -11.92 -33.68
C PRO A 452 26.25 -12.56 -35.08
N ALA A 453 25.52 -13.67 -35.29
CA ALA A 453 25.43 -14.33 -36.59
C ALA A 453 24.75 -13.43 -37.63
N LEU A 454 23.66 -12.76 -37.25
CA LEU A 454 22.94 -11.85 -38.15
C LEU A 454 23.72 -10.56 -38.44
N ALA A 455 24.38 -9.99 -37.43
CA ALA A 455 25.21 -8.81 -37.59
C ALA A 455 26.39 -9.05 -38.56
N ALA A 456 27.02 -10.22 -38.50
CA ALA A 456 28.12 -10.58 -39.40
C ALA A 456 27.68 -10.73 -40.87
N ARG A 457 26.40 -11.02 -41.14
CA ARG A 457 25.86 -11.20 -42.51
C ARG A 457 25.35 -9.90 -43.12
N GLY A 458 24.67 -9.07 -42.33
CA GLY A 458 24.10 -7.79 -42.76
C GLY A 458 22.86 -7.90 -43.69
N GLY A 459 22.05 -6.83 -43.69
CA GLY A 459 20.86 -6.70 -44.55
C GLY A 459 19.71 -7.61 -44.14
N VAL A 460 19.28 -7.53 -42.88
CA VAL A 460 18.07 -8.18 -42.38
C VAL A 460 16.90 -7.22 -42.54
N ASP A 461 15.76 -7.66 -43.08
CA ASP A 461 14.58 -6.80 -43.22
C ASP A 461 13.51 -7.13 -42.18
N ARG A 462 13.39 -8.41 -41.79
CA ARG A 462 12.36 -8.89 -40.87
C ARG A 462 12.84 -10.13 -40.11
N ILE A 463 12.44 -10.22 -38.84
CA ILE A 463 12.66 -11.37 -37.97
C ILE A 463 11.31 -11.89 -37.47
N GLU A 464 11.14 -13.21 -37.43
CA GLU A 464 10.04 -13.88 -36.75
C GLU A 464 10.63 -14.81 -35.70
N LEU A 465 10.26 -14.62 -34.43
CA LEU A 465 10.56 -15.55 -33.36
C LEU A 465 9.27 -16.27 -32.97
N ALA A 466 9.19 -17.54 -33.32
CA ALA A 466 8.13 -18.42 -32.87
C ALA A 466 8.58 -19.20 -31.63
N PHE A 467 7.66 -19.42 -30.68
CA PHE A 467 7.88 -20.23 -29.50
C PHE A 467 6.76 -21.25 -29.26
N GLN A 468 7.11 -22.39 -28.68
CA GLN A 468 6.14 -23.40 -28.26
C GLN A 468 5.48 -22.98 -26.94
N PRO A 469 4.16 -23.14 -26.74
CA PRO A 469 3.55 -23.01 -25.43
C PRO A 469 4.12 -24.04 -24.44
N PHE A 470 4.37 -23.61 -23.20
CA PHE A 470 4.82 -24.51 -22.14
C PHE A 470 3.64 -25.32 -21.57
N HIS A 471 3.81 -26.63 -21.51
CA HIS A 471 2.80 -27.54 -20.95
C HIS A 471 3.31 -28.11 -19.62
N PRO A 472 2.99 -27.48 -18.48
CA PRO A 472 3.48 -27.91 -17.16
C PRO A 472 2.98 -29.29 -16.70
N GLY A 473 1.92 -29.80 -17.34
CA GLY A 473 1.15 -30.94 -16.85
C GLY A 473 0.39 -30.63 -15.55
N PRO A 474 -0.35 -31.62 -15.00
CA PRO A 474 -1.10 -31.44 -13.76
C PRO A 474 -0.23 -30.98 -12.59
N GLY A 475 -0.65 -29.89 -11.93
CA GLY A 475 -0.01 -29.36 -10.73
C GLY A 475 1.28 -28.56 -10.97
N GLY A 476 1.68 -28.31 -12.22
CA GLY A 476 2.81 -27.42 -12.48
C GLY A 476 2.47 -25.95 -12.26
N LEU A 477 3.50 -25.15 -11.96
CA LEU A 477 3.34 -23.74 -11.54
C LEU A 477 3.45 -22.74 -12.68
N GLU A 478 4.11 -23.11 -13.77
CA GLU A 478 4.41 -22.21 -14.87
C GLU A 478 3.23 -22.03 -15.83
N MET A 479 3.15 -20.83 -16.43
CA MET A 479 2.16 -20.49 -17.46
C MET A 479 2.59 -20.98 -18.84
N GLU A 480 1.65 -21.08 -19.78
CA GLU A 480 1.95 -21.40 -21.19
C GLU A 480 2.94 -20.43 -21.83
N SER A 481 2.93 -19.17 -21.40
CA SER A 481 3.84 -18.11 -21.87
C SER A 481 5.24 -18.16 -21.27
N ARG A 482 5.59 -19.21 -20.50
CA ARG A 482 6.88 -19.34 -19.79
C ARG A 482 8.09 -19.06 -20.68
N TRP A 483 8.12 -19.62 -21.88
CA TRP A 483 9.24 -19.45 -22.82
C TRP A 483 9.32 -18.02 -23.37
N LEU A 484 8.18 -17.37 -23.60
CA LEU A 484 8.18 -15.95 -23.97
C LEU A 484 8.74 -15.06 -22.85
N GLN A 485 8.32 -15.29 -21.59
CA GLN A 485 8.82 -14.54 -20.43
C GLN A 485 10.33 -14.74 -20.21
N GLU A 486 10.81 -15.94 -20.51
CA GLU A 486 12.22 -16.30 -20.41
C GLU A 486 13.07 -15.58 -21.47
N ALA A 487 12.60 -15.58 -22.72
CA ALA A 487 13.26 -14.90 -23.83
C ALA A 487 13.21 -13.36 -23.75
N PHE A 488 12.26 -12.77 -23.01
CA PHE A 488 12.13 -11.32 -22.84
C PHE A 488 13.28 -10.69 -22.02
N PRO A 489 13.85 -9.53 -22.42
CA PRO A 489 13.51 -8.66 -23.57
C PRO A 489 14.40 -8.90 -24.82
N GLY A 490 14.74 -10.16 -25.10
CA GLY A 490 15.68 -10.56 -26.15
C GLY A 490 15.31 -10.08 -27.57
N PRO A 491 14.06 -10.22 -28.03
CA PRO A 491 13.65 -9.74 -29.35
C PRO A 491 13.97 -8.26 -29.58
N ASP A 492 13.66 -7.40 -28.60
CA ASP A 492 13.92 -5.96 -28.68
C ASP A 492 15.42 -5.66 -28.72
N LEU A 493 16.20 -6.38 -27.89
CA LEU A 493 17.66 -6.25 -27.87
C LEU A 493 18.31 -6.71 -29.18
N VAL A 494 17.77 -7.72 -29.84
CA VAL A 494 18.23 -8.16 -31.17
C VAL A 494 17.93 -7.08 -32.20
N ALA A 495 16.72 -6.50 -32.20
CA ALA A 495 16.34 -5.41 -33.10
C ALA A 495 17.30 -4.21 -32.96
N VAL A 496 17.54 -3.77 -31.72
CA VAL A 496 18.46 -2.66 -31.42
C VAL A 496 19.88 -2.94 -31.92
N ARG A 497 20.39 -4.17 -31.72
CA ARG A 497 21.75 -4.54 -32.17
C ARG A 497 21.91 -4.60 -33.69
N LEU A 498 20.83 -4.85 -34.40
CA LEU A 498 20.81 -4.96 -35.86
C LEU A 498 20.33 -3.67 -36.55
N ASP A 499 20.08 -2.60 -35.77
CA ASP A 499 19.51 -1.34 -36.24
C ASP A 499 18.18 -1.54 -37.01
N LEU A 500 17.33 -2.42 -36.47
CA LEU A 500 16.00 -2.72 -37.00
C LEU A 500 14.92 -1.99 -36.22
N ASP A 501 13.88 -1.52 -36.92
CA ASP A 501 12.62 -1.10 -36.30
C ASP A 501 12.05 -2.27 -35.48
N PRO A 502 11.68 -2.09 -34.20
CA PRO A 502 11.01 -3.12 -33.40
C PRO A 502 9.79 -3.75 -34.10
N ALA A 503 9.07 -3.00 -34.95
CA ALA A 503 7.94 -3.51 -35.74
C ALA A 503 8.36 -4.59 -36.77
N ALA A 504 9.65 -4.66 -37.12
CA ALA A 504 10.21 -5.69 -37.99
C ALA A 504 10.45 -7.04 -37.27
N VAL A 505 10.22 -7.11 -35.95
CA VAL A 505 10.32 -8.35 -35.17
C VAL A 505 8.92 -8.84 -34.81
N THR A 506 8.52 -9.98 -35.37
CA THR A 506 7.23 -10.62 -35.08
C THR A 506 7.40 -11.75 -34.06
N LEU A 507 6.53 -11.80 -33.05
CA LEU A 507 6.47 -12.89 -32.07
C LEU A 507 5.26 -13.78 -32.34
N LEU A 508 5.46 -15.10 -32.42
CA LEU A 508 4.40 -16.07 -32.68
C LEU A 508 4.39 -17.19 -31.62
N GLN A 509 3.22 -17.56 -31.14
CA GLN A 509 3.04 -18.78 -30.36
C GLN A 509 2.55 -19.90 -31.30
N LEU A 510 3.29 -21.00 -31.41
CA LEU A 510 2.95 -22.12 -32.29
C LEU A 510 3.04 -23.45 -31.52
N ALA A 511 1.93 -24.20 -31.45
CA ALA A 511 1.83 -25.43 -30.65
C ALA A 511 2.73 -26.57 -31.16
N ASP A 512 2.80 -26.73 -32.49
CA ASP A 512 3.41 -27.88 -33.16
C ASP A 512 4.84 -27.61 -33.65
N LEU A 513 5.64 -26.87 -32.87
CA LEU A 513 7.06 -26.69 -33.16
C LEU A 513 7.89 -27.89 -32.66
N PRO A 514 8.85 -28.42 -33.46
CA PRO A 514 9.76 -29.47 -33.00
C PRO A 514 10.69 -28.97 -31.88
N GLU A 515 11.14 -27.72 -31.94
CA GLU A 515 11.96 -27.05 -30.93
C GLU A 515 11.19 -25.97 -30.18
N THR A 516 11.63 -25.65 -28.96
CA THR A 516 10.98 -24.63 -28.13
C THR A 516 10.97 -23.25 -28.80
N TYR A 517 12.04 -22.88 -29.48
CA TYR A 517 12.14 -21.64 -30.25
C TYR A 517 12.53 -21.94 -31.69
N ARG A 518 11.89 -21.22 -32.63
CA ARG A 518 12.29 -21.13 -34.03
C ARG A 518 12.37 -19.67 -34.43
N LEU A 519 13.52 -19.26 -34.93
CA LEU A 519 13.75 -17.94 -35.47
C LEU A 519 13.91 -18.01 -36.98
N ARG A 520 13.16 -17.18 -37.70
CA ARG A 520 13.25 -17.02 -39.15
C ARG A 520 13.65 -15.59 -39.49
N VAL A 521 14.50 -15.44 -40.48
CA VAL A 521 15.03 -14.15 -40.92
C VAL A 521 14.79 -13.99 -42.41
N TRP A 522 14.25 -12.83 -42.80
CA TRP A 522 14.01 -12.50 -44.21
C TRP A 522 14.92 -11.38 -44.68
N LYS A 523 15.32 -11.51 -45.94
CA LYS A 523 16.07 -10.52 -46.72
C LYS A 523 15.50 -10.47 -48.13
N ASN A 524 15.19 -9.28 -48.63
CA ASN A 524 14.52 -9.03 -49.90
C ASN A 524 13.27 -9.91 -50.07
N GLN A 525 12.44 -9.99 -49.03
CA GLN A 525 11.23 -10.83 -48.96
C GLN A 525 11.46 -12.35 -49.11
N ARG A 526 12.71 -12.84 -49.08
CA ARG A 526 13.06 -14.26 -49.11
C ARG A 526 13.60 -14.71 -47.75
N LEU A 527 13.27 -15.94 -47.36
CA LEU A 527 13.83 -16.55 -46.16
C LEU A 527 15.35 -16.70 -46.35
N ALA A 528 16.12 -16.02 -45.51
CA ALA A 528 17.58 -16.01 -45.54
C ALA A 528 18.17 -17.02 -44.55
N GLU A 529 17.54 -17.19 -43.39
CA GLU A 529 18.04 -18.04 -42.33
C GLU A 529 16.90 -18.56 -41.44
N GLU A 530 17.05 -19.78 -40.94
CA GLU A 530 16.22 -20.39 -39.92
C GLU A 530 17.13 -20.98 -38.84
N MET A 531 16.87 -20.66 -37.58
CA MET A 531 17.63 -21.14 -36.42
C MET A 531 16.65 -21.67 -35.37
N THR A 532 17.03 -22.75 -34.68
CA THR A 532 16.18 -23.37 -33.64
C THR A 532 16.94 -23.54 -32.34
N PHE A 533 16.20 -23.55 -31.22
CA PHE A 533 16.77 -23.76 -29.90
C PHE A 533 15.75 -24.34 -28.92
N THR A 534 16.20 -25.33 -28.14
CA THR A 534 15.43 -25.95 -27.05
C THR A 534 16.21 -25.80 -25.74
N PRO A 535 15.71 -24.98 -24.79
CA PRO A 535 16.26 -24.93 -23.44
C PRO A 535 16.18 -26.29 -22.73
N ARG A 536 17.15 -26.54 -21.85
CA ARG A 536 17.04 -27.62 -20.86
C ARG A 536 16.27 -27.13 -19.64
N PHE A 537 15.42 -27.98 -19.09
CA PHE A 537 14.71 -27.70 -17.85
C PHE A 537 14.57 -28.99 -17.02
N SER A 538 14.53 -28.82 -15.70
CA SER A 538 14.26 -29.91 -14.77
C SER A 538 12.82 -29.86 -14.32
N ARG A 539 12.30 -30.97 -13.77
CA ARG A 539 11.06 -30.98 -12.98
C ARG A 539 11.39 -31.20 -11.52
N VAL A 540 10.94 -30.29 -10.64
CA VAL A 540 11.27 -30.30 -9.21
C VAL A 540 9.99 -30.20 -8.39
N ALA A 541 9.86 -31.00 -7.33
CA ALA A 541 8.73 -30.88 -6.41
C ALA A 541 8.77 -29.53 -5.67
N TYR A 542 7.63 -28.85 -5.61
CA TYR A 542 7.50 -27.55 -4.96
C TYR A 542 6.82 -27.68 -3.59
N LEU A 543 7.58 -27.39 -2.53
CA LEU A 543 7.16 -27.42 -1.12
C LEU A 543 6.48 -28.74 -0.72
N PRO A 544 7.10 -29.91 -0.98
CA PRO A 544 6.45 -31.22 -0.87
C PRO A 544 6.01 -31.61 0.55
N GLN A 545 6.44 -30.87 1.58
CA GLN A 545 6.02 -31.11 2.96
C GLN A 545 4.57 -30.69 3.24
N VAL A 546 4.04 -29.75 2.45
CA VAL A 546 2.73 -29.10 2.67
C VAL A 546 1.87 -29.08 1.41
N LEU A 547 2.48 -29.07 0.23
CA LEU A 547 1.78 -29.12 -1.05
C LEU A 547 1.97 -30.47 -1.71
N GLU A 548 0.86 -31.17 -1.95
CA GLU A 548 0.88 -32.43 -2.70
C GLU A 548 0.78 -32.16 -4.20
N ASN A 549 1.51 -32.95 -5.00
CA ASN A 549 1.44 -32.94 -6.46
C ASN A 549 1.73 -31.57 -7.11
N ARG A 550 2.53 -30.70 -6.49
CA ARG A 550 2.97 -29.42 -7.08
C ARG A 550 4.39 -29.48 -7.62
N TRP A 551 4.58 -28.93 -8.82
CA TRP A 551 5.82 -29.06 -9.59
C TRP A 551 6.30 -27.73 -10.18
N ALA A 552 7.58 -27.44 -10.02
CA ALA A 552 8.25 -26.34 -10.69
C ALA A 552 9.16 -26.86 -11.81
N HIS A 553 9.36 -26.05 -12.84
CA HIS A 553 10.12 -26.38 -14.04
C HIS A 553 11.24 -25.35 -14.31
N PRO A 554 12.26 -25.27 -13.43
CA PRO A 554 13.37 -24.35 -13.62
C PRO A 554 14.22 -24.75 -14.83
N ALA A 555 14.76 -23.75 -15.52
CA ALA A 555 15.80 -23.97 -16.53
C ALA A 555 17.02 -24.66 -15.89
N ALA A 556 17.55 -25.66 -16.59
CA ALA A 556 18.61 -26.53 -16.12
C ALA A 556 19.94 -26.20 -16.82
N ALA A 557 21.04 -26.53 -16.15
CA ALA A 557 22.34 -26.60 -16.79
C ALA A 557 22.46 -27.93 -17.55
N GLY A 558 23.45 -28.05 -18.41
CA GLY A 558 23.68 -29.31 -19.13
C GLY A 558 24.57 -29.15 -20.34
N VAL A 559 24.80 -30.25 -21.03
CA VAL A 559 25.70 -30.33 -22.18
C VAL A 559 25.16 -31.30 -23.21
N LEU A 560 25.09 -30.85 -24.47
CA LEU A 560 24.98 -31.69 -25.66
C LEU A 560 26.28 -31.53 -26.47
N LEU A 561 26.99 -32.62 -26.71
CA LEU A 561 28.12 -32.71 -27.63
C LEU A 561 27.81 -33.75 -28.69
N THR A 562 28.02 -33.40 -29.95
CA THR A 562 27.83 -34.29 -31.11
C THR A 562 29.10 -34.32 -31.95
N GLY A 563 29.48 -35.51 -32.42
CA GLY A 563 30.59 -35.72 -33.33
C GLY A 563 30.13 -36.37 -34.63
N SER A 564 31.07 -36.71 -35.50
CA SER A 564 30.79 -37.30 -36.82
C SER A 564 29.97 -38.60 -36.78
N ARG A 565 30.03 -39.34 -35.66
CA ARG A 565 29.37 -40.64 -35.47
C ARG A 565 28.12 -40.58 -34.59
N GLY A 566 27.65 -39.37 -34.23
CA GLY A 566 26.48 -39.16 -33.38
C GLY A 566 26.79 -38.44 -32.07
N VAL A 567 25.90 -38.59 -31.08
CA VAL A 567 25.99 -37.93 -29.77
C VAL A 567 27.16 -38.49 -28.96
N LEU A 568 28.04 -37.61 -28.50
CA LEU A 568 29.19 -37.93 -27.65
C LEU A 568 28.88 -37.79 -26.16
N LEU A 569 28.02 -36.81 -25.80
CA LEU A 569 27.59 -36.54 -24.44
C LEU A 569 26.27 -35.77 -24.48
N ASP A 570 25.25 -36.25 -23.78
CA ASP A 570 23.99 -35.53 -23.58
C ASP A 570 23.53 -35.72 -22.14
N VAL A 571 23.71 -34.68 -21.32
CA VAL A 571 23.47 -34.74 -19.87
C VAL A 571 22.84 -33.45 -19.37
N ASP A 572 21.71 -33.59 -18.69
CA ASP A 572 21.11 -32.55 -17.85
C ASP A 572 21.77 -32.48 -16.48
N LEU A 573 21.89 -31.27 -15.94
CA LEU A 573 22.56 -31.02 -14.67
C LEU A 573 21.79 -29.96 -13.86
N PRO A 574 21.50 -30.19 -12.56
CA PRO A 574 20.83 -29.18 -11.77
C PRO A 574 21.71 -27.95 -11.59
N THR A 575 21.13 -26.78 -11.78
CA THR A 575 21.77 -25.50 -11.46
C THR A 575 22.14 -25.42 -9.97
N ASP A 576 23.05 -24.51 -9.60
CA ASP A 576 23.42 -24.25 -8.21
C ASP A 576 22.21 -23.80 -7.38
N ARG A 577 21.26 -23.09 -8.02
CA ARG A 577 19.95 -22.75 -7.44
C ARG A 577 19.10 -24.00 -7.18
N GLU A 578 19.01 -24.92 -8.13
CA GLU A 578 18.30 -26.19 -7.93
C GLU A 578 18.94 -27.05 -6.84
N VAL A 579 20.28 -27.12 -6.78
CA VAL A 579 20.99 -27.86 -5.72
C VAL A 579 20.67 -27.27 -4.35
N PHE A 580 20.64 -25.94 -4.23
CA PHE A 580 20.19 -25.25 -3.03
C PHE A 580 18.75 -25.63 -2.67
N TRP A 581 17.80 -25.46 -3.60
CA TRP A 581 16.37 -25.71 -3.35
C TRP A 581 16.07 -27.17 -2.98
N ARG A 582 16.66 -28.15 -3.66
CA ARG A 582 16.50 -29.57 -3.32
C ARG A 582 16.96 -29.83 -1.88
N ARG A 583 18.18 -29.41 -1.53
CA ARG A 583 18.73 -29.61 -0.17
C ARG A 583 17.96 -28.83 0.89
N PHE A 584 17.52 -27.62 0.57
CA PHE A 584 16.73 -26.80 1.47
C PHE A 584 15.42 -27.50 1.83
N GLN A 585 14.64 -27.90 0.82
CA GLN A 585 13.34 -28.53 1.02
C GLN A 585 13.48 -29.89 1.73
N GLU A 586 14.36 -30.77 1.23
CA GLU A 586 14.51 -32.13 1.76
C GLU A 586 15.01 -32.15 3.22
N ARG A 587 15.91 -31.23 3.60
CA ARG A 587 16.60 -31.30 4.89
C ARG A 587 16.18 -30.21 5.86
N TRP A 588 16.14 -28.97 5.42
CA TRP A 588 15.96 -27.82 6.30
C TRP A 588 14.48 -27.49 6.50
N LEU A 589 13.70 -27.44 5.43
CA LEU A 589 12.25 -27.22 5.51
C LEU A 589 11.58 -28.36 6.28
N ALA A 590 11.97 -29.61 6.03
CA ALA A 590 11.51 -30.76 6.81
C ALA A 590 11.86 -30.68 8.32
N GLN A 591 12.95 -30.00 8.70
CA GLN A 591 13.29 -29.76 10.10
C GLN A 591 12.47 -28.61 10.69
N LEU A 592 12.23 -27.54 9.93
CA LEU A 592 11.35 -26.46 10.33
C LEU A 592 9.93 -26.98 10.59
N VAL A 593 9.40 -27.83 9.70
CA VAL A 593 8.10 -28.50 9.87
C VAL A 593 8.05 -29.29 11.18
N ARG A 594 9.04 -30.16 11.43
CA ARG A 594 9.09 -30.95 12.68
C ARG A 594 9.09 -30.09 13.93
N GLU A 595 9.81 -28.97 13.90
CA GLU A 595 9.86 -28.04 15.02
C GLU A 595 8.53 -27.29 15.21
N MET A 596 7.89 -26.92 14.10
CA MET A 596 6.55 -26.31 14.12
C MET A 596 5.50 -27.30 14.64
N ASP A 597 5.53 -28.55 14.19
CA ASP A 597 4.61 -29.61 14.65
C ASP A 597 4.74 -29.85 16.15
N ARG A 598 5.98 -29.91 16.66
CA ARG A 598 6.24 -30.06 18.10
C ARG A 598 5.68 -28.90 18.92
N ARG A 599 5.69 -27.69 18.38
CA ARG A 599 5.41 -26.45 19.14
C ARG A 599 4.02 -25.88 18.91
N ARG A 600 3.28 -26.31 17.88
CA ARG A 600 2.02 -25.67 17.46
C ARG A 600 0.97 -25.55 18.58
N PHE A 601 0.79 -26.59 19.39
CA PHE A 601 -0.21 -26.58 20.46
C PHE A 601 0.21 -25.67 21.62
N ALA A 602 1.49 -25.73 22.01
CA ALA A 602 2.02 -24.89 23.06
C ALA A 602 2.03 -23.39 22.65
N LEU A 603 2.37 -23.10 21.39
CA LEU A 603 2.34 -21.74 20.84
C LEU A 603 0.92 -21.17 20.78
N ALA A 604 -0.06 -21.99 20.37
CA ALA A 604 -1.47 -21.61 20.41
C ALA A 604 -1.93 -21.29 21.84
N ALA A 605 -1.58 -22.14 22.82
CA ALA A 605 -1.92 -21.93 24.23
C ALA A 605 -1.24 -20.69 24.85
N SER A 606 0.02 -20.42 24.48
CA SER A 606 0.76 -19.25 24.99
C SER A 606 0.38 -17.91 24.33
N GLY A 607 -0.51 -17.92 23.34
CA GLY A 607 -0.86 -16.74 22.56
C GLY A 607 0.30 -16.20 21.71
N ALA A 608 1.27 -17.03 21.34
CA ALA A 608 2.36 -16.59 20.47
C ALA A 608 1.81 -16.16 19.10
N THR A 609 2.35 -15.09 18.54
CA THR A 609 1.92 -14.59 17.21
C THR A 609 2.76 -15.16 16.07
N ALA A 610 3.83 -15.90 16.35
CA ALA A 610 4.57 -16.59 15.31
C ALA A 610 5.34 -17.82 15.81
N PHE A 611 5.72 -18.71 14.89
CA PHE A 611 6.60 -19.85 15.17
C PHE A 611 8.06 -19.44 15.39
N TRP A 612 8.54 -18.48 14.59
CA TRP A 612 9.93 -18.04 14.54
C TRP A 612 10.06 -16.57 14.93
N GLU A 613 10.96 -16.26 15.85
CA GLU A 613 11.37 -14.87 16.14
C GLU A 613 12.22 -14.30 14.98
N THR A 614 13.01 -15.17 14.35
CA THR A 614 13.84 -14.80 13.19
C THR A 614 14.17 -16.06 12.40
N LEU A 615 13.97 -16.03 11.08
CA LEU A 615 14.48 -17.02 10.14
C LEU A 615 15.37 -16.33 9.11
N CYS A 616 16.67 -16.55 9.19
CA CYS A 616 17.67 -15.97 8.30
C CYS A 616 18.26 -17.05 7.40
N LEU A 617 18.22 -16.83 6.10
CA LEU A 617 18.81 -17.68 5.07
C LEU A 617 19.90 -16.92 4.35
N GLU A 618 21.16 -17.30 4.55
CA GLU A 618 22.29 -16.72 3.82
C GLU A 618 22.67 -17.63 2.66
N LEU A 619 22.71 -17.10 1.45
CA LEU A 619 23.05 -17.84 0.24
C LEU A 619 24.14 -17.09 -0.52
N THR A 620 25.19 -17.79 -0.96
CA THR A 620 26.26 -17.24 -1.80
C THR A 620 26.42 -18.11 -3.03
N LEU A 621 26.21 -17.52 -4.22
CA LEU A 621 26.33 -18.19 -5.51
C LEU A 621 27.20 -17.37 -6.49
N PRO A 622 27.96 -18.01 -7.39
CA PRO A 622 28.67 -17.36 -8.49
C PRO A 622 27.76 -17.15 -9.70
N GLU A 623 26.89 -16.12 -9.66
CA GLU A 623 25.82 -15.89 -10.65
C GLU A 623 26.04 -14.63 -11.50
N SER A 624 25.18 -14.43 -12.50
CA SER A 624 25.17 -13.20 -13.32
C SER A 624 24.57 -12.00 -12.58
N ASP A 625 25.08 -10.80 -12.83
CA ASP A 625 24.42 -9.54 -12.43
C ASP A 625 24.75 -8.47 -13.48
N VAL A 626 23.89 -8.34 -14.50
CA VAL A 626 24.16 -7.51 -15.69
C VAL A 626 22.93 -6.70 -16.07
N ARG A 627 23.09 -5.38 -16.26
CA ARG A 627 22.04 -4.51 -16.82
C ARG A 627 21.98 -4.66 -18.33
N LEU A 628 20.77 -4.69 -18.88
CA LEU A 628 20.54 -4.94 -20.31
C LEU A 628 20.45 -3.67 -21.16
N GLY A 629 20.46 -2.48 -20.56
CA GLY A 629 20.42 -1.20 -21.29
C GLY A 629 19.05 -0.81 -21.84
N ILE A 630 18.04 -1.67 -21.71
CA ILE A 630 16.62 -1.36 -21.96
C ILE A 630 15.91 -1.28 -20.62
N GLY A 631 15.17 -0.21 -20.38
CA GLY A 631 14.36 -0.13 -19.18
C GLY A 631 15.21 -0.28 -17.90
N ARG A 632 14.61 -0.82 -16.83
CA ARG A 632 15.34 -1.21 -15.60
C ARG A 632 15.73 -2.69 -15.65
N GLU A 633 15.69 -3.31 -16.82
CA GLU A 633 15.90 -4.74 -17.01
C GLU A 633 17.34 -5.16 -16.72
N ARG A 634 17.47 -6.27 -16.00
CA ARG A 634 18.75 -6.87 -15.62
C ARG A 634 18.65 -8.39 -15.59
N ILE A 635 19.76 -9.06 -15.88
CA ILE A 635 19.94 -10.48 -15.62
C ILE A 635 20.54 -10.61 -14.22
N CYS A 636 19.70 -10.88 -13.23
CA CYS A 636 20.15 -11.19 -11.88
C CYS A 636 19.38 -12.38 -11.29
N PRO A 637 19.93 -13.61 -11.37
CA PRO A 637 19.31 -14.79 -10.79
C PRO A 637 19.14 -14.69 -9.27
N LEU A 638 19.94 -13.86 -8.59
CA LEU A 638 19.84 -13.71 -7.13
C LEU A 638 18.62 -12.92 -6.68
N GLU A 639 18.11 -11.99 -7.49
CA GLU A 639 16.83 -11.32 -7.20
C GLU A 639 15.69 -12.34 -7.22
N ALA A 640 15.64 -13.18 -8.26
CA ALA A 640 14.66 -14.26 -8.35
C ALA A 640 14.77 -15.23 -7.15
N VAL A 641 15.99 -15.65 -6.76
CA VAL A 641 16.15 -16.54 -5.60
C VAL A 641 15.78 -15.86 -4.28
N HIS A 642 16.02 -14.56 -4.14
CA HIS A 642 15.61 -13.80 -2.95
C HIS A 642 14.08 -13.81 -2.82
N GLU A 643 13.39 -13.52 -3.91
CA GLU A 643 11.92 -13.55 -3.99
C GLU A 643 11.38 -14.96 -3.76
N ASP A 644 11.94 -15.99 -4.41
CA ASP A 644 11.54 -17.38 -4.24
C ASP A 644 11.67 -17.83 -2.76
N ILE A 645 12.74 -17.43 -2.06
CA ILE A 645 12.90 -17.76 -0.64
C ILE A 645 11.83 -17.07 0.20
N TYR A 646 11.56 -15.78 -0.06
CA TYR A 646 10.62 -15.00 0.73
C TYR A 646 9.18 -15.48 0.49
N PHE A 647 8.70 -15.41 -0.76
CA PHE A 647 7.33 -15.77 -1.12
C PHE A 647 7.10 -17.27 -1.00
N GLY A 648 8.07 -18.11 -1.39
CA GLY A 648 7.93 -19.57 -1.24
C GLY A 648 7.79 -20.01 0.22
N LEU A 649 8.40 -19.30 1.18
CA LEU A 649 8.20 -19.59 2.60
C LEU A 649 6.87 -19.05 3.16
N LEU A 650 6.32 -17.98 2.58
CA LEU A 650 4.98 -17.52 2.88
C LEU A 650 3.93 -18.49 2.35
N ASP A 651 4.06 -18.94 1.11
CA ASP A 651 3.19 -19.97 0.50
C ASP A 651 3.25 -21.28 1.30
N PHE A 652 4.46 -21.71 1.67
CA PHE A 652 4.66 -22.86 2.55
C PHE A 652 3.88 -22.70 3.84
N TYR A 653 3.95 -21.53 4.47
CA TYR A 653 3.27 -21.29 5.73
C TYR A 653 1.76 -21.26 5.58
N ALA A 654 1.24 -20.60 4.54
CA ALA A 654 -0.18 -20.58 4.25
C ALA A 654 -0.74 -22.00 4.07
N ALA A 655 -0.03 -22.84 3.31
CA ALA A 655 -0.39 -24.25 3.15
C ALA A 655 -0.31 -25.04 4.47
N TYR A 656 0.74 -24.82 5.28
CA TYR A 656 0.87 -25.42 6.61
C TYR A 656 -0.30 -25.01 7.53
N GLN A 657 -0.66 -23.73 7.54
CA GLN A 657 -1.74 -23.17 8.35
C GLN A 657 -3.09 -23.82 7.98
N GLN A 658 -3.38 -23.91 6.67
CA GLN A 658 -4.58 -24.58 6.16
C GLN A 658 -4.61 -26.06 6.53
N LYS A 659 -3.51 -26.79 6.33
CA LYS A 659 -3.40 -28.23 6.63
C LYS A 659 -3.65 -28.55 8.11
N HIS A 660 -3.24 -27.66 9.02
CA HIS A 660 -3.33 -27.87 10.46
C HIS A 660 -4.46 -27.10 11.16
N GLY A 661 -5.30 -26.38 10.41
CA GLY A 661 -6.44 -25.64 10.96
C GLY A 661 -6.02 -24.55 11.96
N LEU A 662 -4.88 -23.88 11.72
CA LEU A 662 -4.36 -22.85 12.62
C LEU A 662 -5.06 -21.50 12.37
N GLY A 663 -5.42 -20.80 13.46
CA GLY A 663 -6.06 -19.47 13.36
C GLY A 663 -5.13 -18.40 12.79
N GLU A 664 -5.71 -17.32 12.24
CA GLU A 664 -4.99 -16.24 11.53
C GLU A 664 -4.01 -15.44 12.39
N HIS A 665 -4.07 -15.59 13.71
CA HIS A 665 -3.23 -14.88 14.68
C HIS A 665 -1.82 -15.47 14.85
N LEU A 666 -1.60 -16.71 14.43
CA LEU A 666 -0.30 -17.36 14.45
C LEU A 666 0.31 -17.26 13.06
N HIS A 667 1.52 -16.71 12.96
CA HIS A 667 2.25 -16.49 11.72
C HIS A 667 3.56 -17.32 11.64
N PHE A 668 4.22 -17.32 10.49
CA PHE A 668 5.54 -17.97 10.37
C PHE A 668 6.60 -17.24 11.19
N GLY A 669 6.65 -15.91 11.07
CA GLY A 669 7.68 -15.04 11.65
C GLY A 669 8.55 -14.35 10.58
N PRO A 670 9.48 -13.46 10.98
CA PRO A 670 10.28 -12.70 10.03
C PRO A 670 11.23 -13.57 9.20
N ILE A 671 11.08 -13.52 7.88
CA ILE A 671 11.96 -14.19 6.90
C ILE A 671 13.01 -13.18 6.40
N LEU A 672 14.29 -13.52 6.52
CA LEU A 672 15.42 -12.69 6.12
C LEU A 672 16.31 -13.43 5.11
N PRO A 673 16.02 -13.34 3.80
CA PRO A 673 16.89 -13.85 2.76
C PRO A 673 18.09 -12.90 2.58
N LYS A 674 19.31 -13.45 2.62
CA LYS A 674 20.57 -12.74 2.41
C LYS A 674 21.33 -13.42 1.28
N VAL A 675 20.97 -13.10 0.04
CA VAL A 675 21.61 -13.62 -1.17
C VAL A 675 22.82 -12.75 -1.55
N LYS A 676 23.92 -13.38 -1.98
CA LYS A 676 25.16 -12.69 -2.36
C LYS A 676 25.76 -13.31 -3.61
N CYS A 677 26.13 -12.46 -4.57
CA CYS A 677 26.92 -12.89 -5.73
C CYS A 677 28.40 -12.86 -5.37
N ARG A 678 29.12 -13.97 -5.55
CA ARG A 678 30.58 -13.99 -5.46
C ARG A 678 31.16 -14.98 -6.45
N GLN A 679 32.02 -14.48 -7.34
CA GLN A 679 32.77 -15.29 -8.30
C GLN A 679 33.94 -16.00 -7.63
N GLY A 680 34.38 -17.13 -8.20
CA GLY A 680 35.56 -17.89 -7.76
C GLY A 680 35.44 -18.56 -6.38
N VAL A 681 34.26 -18.52 -5.75
CA VAL A 681 34.00 -19.21 -4.48
C VAL A 681 32.99 -20.32 -4.70
N ARG A 682 33.12 -21.40 -3.92
CA ARG A 682 32.14 -22.47 -3.92
C ARG A 682 30.78 -21.97 -3.43
N PRO A 683 29.68 -22.35 -4.12
CA PRO A 683 28.33 -22.11 -3.63
C PRO A 683 28.13 -22.60 -2.19
N SER A 684 27.44 -21.81 -1.38
CA SER A 684 27.14 -22.18 0.00
C SER A 684 25.87 -21.53 0.55
N ALA A 685 25.24 -22.23 1.50
CA ALA A 685 24.03 -21.77 2.17
C ALA A 685 24.16 -21.92 3.68
N ARG A 686 23.48 -21.05 4.44
CA ARG A 686 23.33 -21.12 5.90
C ARG A 686 21.90 -20.80 6.30
N LEU A 687 21.38 -21.55 7.27
CA LEU A 687 20.11 -21.27 7.94
C LEU A 687 20.37 -20.97 9.41
N PHE A 688 19.76 -19.90 9.88
CA PHE A 688 19.62 -19.56 11.29
C PHE A 688 18.15 -19.32 11.57
N ALA A 689 17.48 -20.23 12.27
CA ALA A 689 16.10 -20.06 12.70
C ALA A 689 16.03 -20.07 14.23
N ARG A 690 15.45 -19.00 14.80
CA ARG A 690 15.27 -18.82 16.23
C ARG A 690 13.80 -18.97 16.58
N ALA A 691 13.49 -19.94 17.43
CA ALA A 691 12.15 -20.24 17.90
C ALA A 691 11.55 -19.06 18.68
N MET A 692 10.27 -18.78 18.47
CA MET A 692 9.49 -17.92 19.37
C MET A 692 9.38 -18.56 20.76
N PRO A 693 9.58 -17.82 21.86
CA PRO A 693 9.39 -18.39 23.19
C PRO A 693 7.95 -18.88 23.36
N CYS A 694 7.80 -20.03 24.00
CA CYS A 694 6.53 -20.52 24.50
C CYS A 694 6.60 -20.41 26.02
N THR A 695 5.78 -19.56 26.63
CA THR A 695 5.59 -19.62 28.08
C THR A 695 4.66 -20.79 28.37
N GLU A 696 5.10 -21.74 29.20
CA GLU A 696 4.16 -22.66 29.86
C GLU A 696 3.12 -21.82 30.59
N GLU A 697 1.84 -22.18 30.45
CA GLU A 697 0.71 -21.43 30.97
C GLU A 697 0.91 -21.05 32.44
N GLY A 698 1.10 -19.75 32.69
CA GLY A 698 0.60 -19.14 33.91
C GLY A 698 -0.87 -18.82 33.69
N THR A 699 -1.68 -19.07 34.71
CA THR A 699 -3.14 -18.94 34.86
C THR A 699 -3.66 -17.49 34.67
N VAL A 700 -3.18 -16.76 33.66
CA VAL A 700 -3.56 -15.36 33.41
C VAL A 700 -4.67 -15.36 32.38
N LEU A 701 -5.89 -15.07 32.83
CA LEU A 701 -7.03 -14.82 31.95
C LEU A 701 -6.79 -13.49 31.21
N PHE A 702 -6.60 -13.57 29.89
CA PHE A 702 -6.55 -12.38 29.05
C PHE A 702 -7.97 -11.90 28.74
N PRO A 703 -8.18 -10.58 28.61
CA PRO A 703 -9.49 -10.04 28.24
C PRO A 703 -9.83 -10.48 26.81
N GLY A 704 -11.00 -11.09 26.62
CA GLY A 704 -11.49 -11.50 25.31
C GLY A 704 -12.31 -10.43 24.58
N GLN A 705 -12.37 -9.20 25.11
CA GLN A 705 -13.23 -8.12 24.60
C GLN A 705 -12.38 -6.95 24.06
N PRO A 706 -12.80 -6.32 22.95
CA PRO A 706 -12.08 -5.21 22.35
C PRO A 706 -12.14 -3.95 23.24
N ALA A 707 -11.02 -3.23 23.33
CA ALA A 707 -10.98 -1.95 24.02
C ALA A 707 -11.30 -0.83 23.04
N THR A 708 -12.30 0.01 23.31
CA THR A 708 -12.75 1.06 22.36
C THR A 708 -12.61 2.46 22.95
N VAL A 709 -12.29 3.47 22.12
CA VAL A 709 -12.28 4.86 22.60
C VAL A 709 -13.70 5.42 22.53
N TRP A 710 -14.27 5.72 23.69
CA TRP A 710 -15.64 6.28 23.78
C TRP A 710 -15.65 7.80 23.95
N GLY A 711 -14.51 8.41 24.33
CA GLY A 711 -14.44 9.85 24.59
C GLY A 711 -13.09 10.46 24.26
N ILE A 712 -13.11 11.73 23.85
CA ILE A 712 -11.93 12.54 23.55
C ILE A 712 -12.09 13.92 24.19
N ASP A 713 -11.21 14.27 25.13
CA ASP A 713 -11.12 15.64 25.66
C ASP A 713 -9.92 16.37 25.06
N HIS A 714 -10.14 17.58 24.57
CA HIS A 714 -9.06 18.42 24.07
C HIS A 714 -8.65 19.49 25.10
N LYS A 715 -7.38 19.45 25.49
CA LYS A 715 -6.70 20.42 26.37
C LYS A 715 -5.63 21.17 25.57
N VAL A 716 -5.13 22.28 26.11
CA VAL A 716 -4.06 23.04 25.46
C VAL A 716 -2.83 22.14 25.25
N ARG A 717 -2.47 21.87 23.99
CA ARG A 717 -1.36 21.00 23.57
C ARG A 717 -1.46 19.52 24.00
N ARG A 718 -2.63 19.04 24.41
CA ARG A 718 -2.82 17.64 24.81
C ARG A 718 -4.23 17.16 24.47
N VAL A 719 -4.35 15.90 24.08
CA VAL A 719 -5.62 15.20 23.95
C VAL A 719 -5.67 14.09 24.98
N VAL A 720 -6.81 13.89 25.61
CA VAL A 720 -7.06 12.76 26.51
C VAL A 720 -8.06 11.84 25.82
N LEU A 721 -7.66 10.61 25.55
CA LEU A 721 -8.52 9.56 25.01
C LEU A 721 -9.05 8.72 26.16
N PHE A 722 -10.37 8.53 26.21
CA PHE A 722 -11.03 7.67 27.20
C PHE A 722 -11.37 6.33 26.56
N TRP A 723 -10.80 5.28 27.12
CA TRP A 723 -10.92 3.89 26.68
C TRP A 723 -11.93 3.17 27.56
N ASP A 724 -12.87 2.49 26.91
CA ASP A 724 -13.70 1.45 27.49
C ASP A 724 -12.94 0.15 27.29
N ALA A 725 -12.61 -0.54 28.38
CA ALA A 725 -11.84 -1.77 28.36
C ALA A 725 -12.54 -2.80 29.26
N PRO A 726 -13.67 -3.35 28.79
CA PRO A 726 -14.49 -4.24 29.59
C PRO A 726 -13.74 -5.56 29.85
N GLY A 727 -13.96 -6.14 31.04
CA GLY A 727 -13.30 -7.38 31.45
C GLY A 727 -11.95 -7.21 32.14
N ILE A 728 -11.50 -5.97 32.42
CA ILE A 728 -10.29 -5.71 33.22
C ILE A 728 -10.66 -5.55 34.71
N PRO A 729 -10.21 -6.46 35.60
CA PRO A 729 -10.43 -6.34 37.04
C PRO A 729 -9.84 -5.05 37.63
N SER A 730 -10.50 -4.47 38.64
CA SER A 730 -10.08 -3.17 39.23
C SER A 730 -8.73 -3.23 39.93
N ASP A 731 -8.37 -4.38 40.50
CA ASP A 731 -7.08 -4.67 41.12
C ASP A 731 -5.95 -4.75 40.08
N GLN A 732 -6.22 -5.25 38.87
CA GLN A 732 -5.25 -5.31 37.78
C GLN A 732 -5.11 -4.00 37.01
N ALA A 733 -6.16 -3.16 36.99
CA ALA A 733 -6.17 -1.91 36.24
C ALA A 733 -5.06 -0.93 36.68
N GLU A 734 -4.81 -0.80 37.99
CA GLU A 734 -3.74 0.08 38.49
C GLU A 734 -2.36 -0.48 38.11
N PHE A 735 -2.14 -1.79 38.21
CA PHE A 735 -0.87 -2.40 37.82
C PHE A 735 -0.60 -2.27 36.31
N LEU A 736 -1.61 -2.49 35.46
CA LEU A 736 -1.51 -2.25 34.01
C LEU A 736 -1.15 -0.80 33.71
N ALA A 737 -1.73 0.16 34.43
CA ALA A 737 -1.39 1.57 34.28
C ALA A 737 0.06 1.87 34.70
N VAL A 738 0.55 1.26 35.79
CA VAL A 738 1.97 1.34 36.20
C VAL A 738 2.90 0.79 35.11
N VAL A 739 2.59 -0.39 34.56
CA VAL A 739 3.38 -1.00 33.47
C VAL A 739 3.41 -0.07 32.25
N ALA A 740 2.25 0.40 31.79
CA ALA A 740 2.12 1.30 30.67
C ALA A 740 2.99 2.58 30.86
N ARG A 741 2.93 3.20 32.05
CA ARG A 741 3.73 4.38 32.40
C ARG A 741 5.24 4.09 32.35
N SER A 742 5.68 2.95 32.87
CA SER A 742 7.09 2.53 32.85
C SER A 742 7.63 2.36 31.42
N TRP A 743 6.73 2.12 30.47
CA TRP A 743 6.98 1.92 29.05
C TRP A 743 6.71 3.17 28.19
N GLY A 744 6.47 4.32 28.81
CA GLY A 744 6.28 5.61 28.16
C GLY A 744 4.87 5.87 27.62
N LEU A 745 3.88 5.07 28.04
CA LEU A 745 2.46 5.30 27.76
C LEU A 745 1.81 5.96 28.99
N PRO A 746 1.45 7.26 28.93
CA PRO A 746 0.82 7.97 30.05
C PRO A 746 -0.65 7.56 30.19
N LEU A 747 -0.84 6.35 30.69
CA LEU A 747 -2.12 5.70 30.94
C LEU A 747 -2.47 5.78 32.43
N ALA A 748 -3.72 6.07 32.75
CA ALA A 748 -4.25 6.05 34.12
C ALA A 748 -5.65 5.43 34.14
N PRO A 749 -6.05 4.74 35.22
CA PRO A 749 -7.41 4.24 35.36
C PRO A 749 -8.44 5.39 35.39
N ALA A 750 -9.64 5.09 34.91
CA ALA A 750 -10.80 5.98 34.92
C ALA A 750 -12.04 5.19 35.38
N ALA A 751 -13.15 5.89 35.66
CA ALA A 751 -14.36 5.26 36.22
C ALA A 751 -14.87 4.04 35.43
N ASN A 752 -14.78 4.08 34.09
CA ASN A 752 -15.21 3.02 33.19
C ASN A 752 -14.07 2.60 32.21
N GLY A 753 -12.86 2.38 32.72
CA GLY A 753 -11.71 1.91 31.92
C GLY A 753 -10.45 2.74 32.14
N PHE A 754 -9.92 3.36 31.07
CA PHE A 754 -8.62 4.05 31.12
C PHE A 754 -8.66 5.41 30.42
N CYS A 755 -7.72 6.28 30.79
CA CYS A 755 -7.44 7.51 30.05
C CYS A 755 -5.98 7.57 29.59
N LEU A 756 -5.78 7.86 28.30
CA LEU A 756 -4.46 8.02 27.68
C LEU A 756 -4.24 9.49 27.33
N THR A 757 -3.17 10.09 27.85
CA THR A 757 -2.84 11.49 27.55
C THR A 757 -1.80 11.60 26.42
N ILE A 758 -2.21 12.10 25.26
CA ILE A 758 -1.33 12.27 24.09
C ILE A 758 -0.93 13.75 23.97
N PRO A 759 0.37 14.08 23.90
CA PRO A 759 0.80 15.44 23.59
C PRO A 759 0.46 15.78 22.14
N MET A 760 -0.15 16.94 21.92
CA MET A 760 -0.41 17.50 20.61
C MET A 760 0.66 18.54 20.29
N VAL A 761 1.32 18.36 19.15
CA VAL A 761 2.23 19.36 18.59
C VAL A 761 1.38 20.37 17.80
N PRO A 762 1.53 21.68 18.00
CA PRO A 762 0.87 22.67 17.16
C PRO A 762 1.30 22.46 15.70
N SER A 763 0.37 22.46 14.75
CA SER A 763 0.75 22.57 13.35
C SER A 763 1.42 23.94 13.17
N LYS A 764 2.67 23.96 12.69
CA LYS A 764 3.18 25.22 12.14
C LYS A 764 2.38 25.48 10.87
N PRO A 765 1.83 26.68 10.65
CA PRO A 765 1.28 27.00 9.33
C PRO A 765 2.39 26.78 8.31
N VAL A 766 2.18 25.84 7.39
CA VAL A 766 3.04 25.69 6.22
C VAL A 766 2.96 27.03 5.51
N SER A 767 4.06 27.78 5.47
CA SER A 767 4.11 29.02 4.70
C SER A 767 3.85 28.65 3.24
N PRO A 768 2.97 29.36 2.52
CA PRO A 768 2.62 29.05 1.13
C PRO A 768 3.81 29.17 0.14
N GLU A 769 5.01 29.47 0.63
CA GLU A 769 6.24 29.60 -0.14
C GLU A 769 7.26 28.47 0.08
N LYS A 770 7.01 27.51 0.97
CA LYS A 770 7.78 26.27 0.90
C LYS A 770 7.18 25.46 -0.22
N ALA A 771 7.70 25.70 -1.42
CA ALA A 771 7.55 24.83 -2.57
C ALA A 771 7.47 23.39 -2.07
N ALA A 772 6.40 22.68 -2.45
CA ALA A 772 6.38 21.23 -2.36
C ALA A 772 7.78 20.76 -2.76
N VAL A 773 8.40 19.91 -1.93
CA VAL A 773 9.62 19.23 -2.35
C VAL A 773 9.28 18.68 -3.72
N PRO A 774 9.94 19.15 -4.80
CA PRO A 774 9.52 18.69 -6.13
C PRO A 774 9.59 17.17 -6.09
N GLU A 775 8.55 16.49 -6.53
CA GLU A 775 8.68 15.05 -6.66
C GLU A 775 9.58 14.81 -7.89
N PRO A 776 10.48 13.82 -7.84
CA PRO A 776 11.24 13.47 -9.01
C PRO A 776 10.24 13.08 -10.11
N PRO A 777 10.32 13.65 -11.33
CA PRO A 777 9.36 13.40 -12.40
C PRO A 777 9.11 11.90 -12.58
N ASP A 778 7.85 11.53 -12.41
CA ASP A 778 7.32 10.17 -12.47
C ASP A 778 7.20 9.68 -13.91
N ASP A 779 7.12 10.63 -14.84
CA ASP A 779 6.90 10.46 -16.28
C ASP A 779 8.18 10.18 -17.07
N ARG A 780 9.37 10.37 -16.45
CA ARG A 780 10.66 10.13 -17.12
C ARG A 780 11.76 9.67 -16.19
N ARG A 781 12.84 9.20 -16.80
CA ARG A 781 14.06 8.82 -16.07
C ARG A 781 14.92 10.04 -15.81
N LEU A 782 15.47 10.08 -14.61
CA LEU A 782 16.52 11.01 -14.21
C LEU A 782 17.88 10.47 -14.62
N ASP A 783 18.71 11.34 -15.18
CA ASP A 783 20.12 11.02 -15.41
C ASP A 783 20.92 10.98 -14.09
N LEU A 784 22.17 10.51 -14.14
CA LEU A 784 23.00 10.36 -12.94
C LEU A 784 23.23 11.69 -12.22
N THR A 785 23.37 12.78 -12.98
CA THR A 785 23.61 14.13 -12.44
C THR A 785 22.34 14.68 -11.78
N GLU A 786 21.17 14.42 -12.35
CA GLU A 786 19.87 14.73 -11.77
C GLU A 786 19.61 13.90 -10.50
N VAL A 787 20.00 12.62 -10.48
CA VAL A 787 19.94 11.74 -9.30
C VAL A 787 20.86 12.22 -8.19
N GLU A 788 22.12 12.57 -8.50
CA GLU A 788 23.06 13.14 -7.53
C GLU A 788 22.56 14.47 -6.97
N ALA A 789 21.99 15.33 -7.83
CA ALA A 789 21.35 16.57 -7.40
C ALA A 789 20.14 16.29 -6.47
N TRP A 790 19.35 15.26 -6.75
CA TRP A 790 18.24 14.82 -5.90
C TRP A 790 18.70 14.27 -4.55
N ILE A 791 19.72 13.40 -4.52
CA ILE A 791 20.32 12.87 -3.29
C ILE A 791 20.90 14.03 -2.45
N GLY A 792 21.60 14.98 -3.10
CA GLY A 792 22.13 16.16 -2.46
C GLY A 792 21.06 17.12 -1.93
N ARG A 793 19.90 17.21 -2.59
CA ARG A 793 18.72 17.96 -2.12
C ARG A 793 18.06 17.29 -0.92
N LEU A 794 17.82 15.98 -1.00
CA LEU A 794 17.22 15.17 0.07
C LEU A 794 18.10 15.16 1.33
N GLY A 795 19.42 15.08 1.17
CA GLY A 795 20.38 15.14 2.28
C GLY A 795 20.48 16.52 2.97
N LYS A 796 19.89 17.57 2.38
CA LYS A 796 19.81 18.93 2.96
C LYS A 796 18.47 19.21 3.64
N LEU A 797 17.52 18.28 3.59
CA LEU A 797 16.25 18.42 4.29
C LEU A 797 16.46 18.25 5.81
N PRO A 798 15.87 19.11 6.65
CA PRO A 798 15.96 18.97 8.10
C PRO A 798 15.21 17.70 8.56
N HIS A 799 15.91 16.80 9.25
CA HIS A 799 15.37 15.55 9.81
C HIS A 799 14.22 15.73 10.82
#